data_AF-A0A1G0DXV4-F1
#
_entry.id   AF-A0A1G0DXV4-F1
#
_cell.length_a   1.000
_cell.length_b   1.000
_cell.length_c   1.000
_cell.angle_alpha   90.00
_cell.angle_beta   90.00
_cell.angle_gamma   90.00
#
_symmetry.space_group_name_H-M   'P 1'
#
loop_
_entity.id
_entity.type
_entity.pdbx_description
1 polymer ?
#
loop_
_entity_poly.entity_id
_entity_poly.type
_entity_poly.pdbx_seq_one_letter_code
_entity_poly.pdbx_strand_id
1 'polypeptide(L)'
;MISWLKKHFSLNPELKRFVQQQQNTLAFLKKKKFLDRPYFLLIGPRYAGKTSLLRTANIKFSFEKKIESDEPLMPTKNVDWSVSSNAIYLDMAGISAVPHKHFLTQQTLLTKLLKKRFHKAPHGIILTFSLADIWHISRHKQLASLTPLKKQLTLLRKVFKQDIPLFLIINKCDLISGFREFFSTLCRDERYQIWGIPFQQTSSSPTEQFIPAFHSLNKRLQQQLLPRLQQELNGDQQLLISEFALQFPLLRQKIMPLLNELEPFNQSSMAGVFFTSAIQKAAILPTEAGALDYSLGTALIHVQQSCRKSFFAHDLLSQWILQNTFPATQKSMPRDHQGLLAIALRLAVIGVIAGSFAIYLINFREQVHTLNQLQLTLANNASSWQSLSPNAPLQDRLNVLASIKKLLLAIPTKRSGPFELLSGPDKAIQHLQQQTLAIYHQQIQVLLWPFITQDFVTTLNDSASSPTLVYKTLKAYLMISRLEKYDANYLTTLTREIWRLHLLDGQRQVFLPYLTDIFAQPTFIAPDRTLINHIRSQLSQLPINDLAYLIFNDQLGANQTLSLNLTQNKQITTVFAFQNPAMTIPEKYTAIVPSDHIQQLANQSAKEATEGNEIIGKITAQSTASLSSIAQAVMTQYYADYAKTWQDFLNNIMIAPFSTPGQLNQALTLLAGDRSLLLQLLAIIQHNVPTAALTINPELKTISTLTTDHSMDNTIAIIEQLRRDMNNQLNLDTSGAAAFDFAANRIRNQGYHDTISQLAHLSSQYPEPLKSWLYTIAANTWQASLMQTKNYISQQWQDVITTPYQAQCANRYPLYPTATNDLNLDSFDYFFAPHGLLDDFFEHYLSPFVDTTNLPWKFKNLDGYQLGFSDATLQLFQKIHTVQQAFFKRNENHPSVPFTLKPVAFEDNVSKITIALGAQQFTFNSNSTPTSFTWPDDTNTQTAQITLENKKGQQEILQKTGTWAWFRLLQECHIVTTDDPKTYQLVFDKGGLSASMTLSFNEANNPFTLDFSHLVLPNTLG
;
A
#
# COMPACT_ATOMS: atom_id res chain seq x y z
N MET A 1 -7.59 55.48 -22.19
CA MET A 1 -7.97 54.05 -22.07
C MET A 1 -8.41 53.47 -23.41
N ILE A 2 -9.33 54.13 -24.13
CA ILE A 2 -9.63 53.81 -25.55
C ILE A 2 -8.38 53.97 -26.44
N SER A 3 -7.59 55.03 -26.22
CA SER A 3 -6.28 55.23 -26.88
C SER A 3 -5.23 54.16 -26.52
N TRP A 4 -5.20 53.68 -25.26
CA TRP A 4 -4.28 52.62 -24.82
C TRP A 4 -4.69 51.21 -25.32
N LEU A 5 -6.00 50.93 -25.36
CA LEU A 5 -6.57 49.69 -25.92
C LEU A 5 -6.44 49.63 -27.45
N LYS A 6 -6.56 50.77 -28.15
CA LYS A 6 -6.30 50.86 -29.60
C LYS A 6 -4.83 50.65 -29.96
N LYS A 7 -3.88 51.03 -29.08
CA LYS A 7 -2.44 50.95 -29.35
C LYS A 7 -1.81 49.57 -29.07
N HIS A 8 -2.44 48.73 -28.23
CA HIS A 8 -1.85 47.44 -27.82
C HIS A 8 -2.61 46.17 -28.24
N PHE A 9 -3.84 46.27 -28.74
CA PHE A 9 -4.63 45.11 -29.17
C PHE A 9 -5.28 45.37 -30.52
N SER A 10 -4.49 45.27 -31.58
CA SER A 10 -4.91 45.51 -32.96
C SER A 10 -5.75 44.39 -33.58
N LEU A 11 -5.89 43.18 -33.01
CA LEU A 11 -6.46 42.05 -33.78
C LEU A 11 -7.50 41.11 -33.10
N ASN A 12 -8.02 41.36 -31.88
CA ASN A 12 -9.05 40.47 -31.30
C ASN A 12 -10.41 41.15 -31.02
N PRO A 13 -11.48 40.85 -31.80
CA PRO A 13 -12.81 41.42 -31.64
C PRO A 13 -13.54 40.98 -30.35
N GLU A 14 -13.24 39.80 -29.80
CA GLU A 14 -13.88 39.30 -28.57
C GLU A 14 -13.45 40.09 -27.33
N LEU A 15 -12.16 40.42 -27.20
CA LEU A 15 -11.64 41.23 -26.10
C LEU A 15 -12.20 42.66 -26.12
N LYS A 16 -12.41 43.23 -27.31
CA LYS A 16 -13.06 44.55 -27.46
C LYS A 16 -14.52 44.51 -27.01
N ARG A 17 -15.28 43.48 -27.43
CA ARG A 17 -16.68 43.28 -27.00
C ARG A 17 -16.78 43.11 -25.48
N PHE A 18 -15.91 42.32 -24.88
CA PHE A 18 -15.84 42.12 -23.42
C PHE A 18 -15.58 43.44 -22.67
N VAL A 19 -14.56 44.21 -23.05
CA VAL A 19 -14.24 45.49 -22.38
C VAL A 19 -15.38 46.50 -22.53
N GLN A 20 -16.03 46.56 -23.71
CA GLN A 20 -17.17 47.44 -23.95
C GLN A 20 -18.37 47.07 -23.08
N GLN A 21 -18.69 45.78 -22.97
CA GLN A 21 -19.78 45.27 -22.13
C GLN A 21 -19.58 45.67 -20.66
N GLN A 22 -18.37 45.45 -20.12
CA GLN A 22 -18.05 45.79 -18.73
C GLN A 22 -18.09 47.31 -18.47
N GLN A 23 -17.66 48.13 -19.44
CA GLN A 23 -17.74 49.60 -19.32
C GLN A 23 -19.18 50.11 -19.31
N ASN A 24 -20.07 49.52 -20.12
CA ASN A 24 -21.49 49.87 -20.16
C ASN A 24 -22.17 49.56 -18.81
N THR A 25 -21.91 48.37 -18.23
CA THR A 25 -22.43 48.00 -16.91
C THR A 25 -21.95 48.97 -15.82
N LEU A 26 -20.67 49.34 -15.83
CA LEU A 26 -20.11 50.28 -14.86
C LEU A 26 -20.61 51.72 -15.01
N ALA A 27 -20.83 52.18 -16.26
CA ALA A 27 -21.44 53.48 -16.50
C ALA A 27 -22.88 53.52 -15.96
N PHE A 28 -23.61 52.43 -16.13
CA PHE A 28 -24.95 52.26 -15.58
C PHE A 28 -24.94 52.23 -14.03
N LEU A 29 -24.04 51.47 -13.39
CA LEU A 29 -23.90 51.42 -11.93
C LEU A 29 -23.52 52.79 -11.34
N LYS A 30 -22.68 53.57 -12.06
CA LYS A 30 -22.35 54.95 -11.71
C LYS A 30 -23.58 55.86 -11.76
N LYS A 31 -24.41 55.75 -12.82
CA LYS A 31 -25.64 56.54 -12.99
C LYS A 31 -26.67 56.28 -11.89
N LYS A 32 -26.70 55.07 -11.32
CA LYS A 32 -27.59 54.67 -10.22
C LYS A 32 -26.98 54.81 -8.81
N LYS A 33 -25.78 55.40 -8.68
CA LYS A 33 -25.04 55.59 -7.40
C LYS A 33 -24.76 54.28 -6.63
N PHE A 34 -24.63 53.14 -7.32
CA PHE A 34 -24.32 51.86 -6.65
C PHE A 34 -22.82 51.66 -6.37
N LEU A 35 -21.94 52.46 -6.99
CA LEU A 35 -20.49 52.31 -6.85
C LEU A 35 -19.94 52.64 -5.44
N ASP A 36 -20.75 53.27 -4.58
CA ASP A 36 -20.38 53.56 -3.18
C ASP A 36 -20.58 52.35 -2.25
N ARG A 37 -21.23 51.28 -2.72
CA ARG A 37 -21.47 50.05 -1.95
C ARG A 37 -20.20 49.19 -1.85
N PRO A 38 -20.04 48.40 -0.75
CA PRO A 38 -18.97 47.43 -0.67
C PRO A 38 -19.09 46.39 -1.79
N TYR A 39 -17.95 45.96 -2.34
CA TYR A 39 -17.91 45.00 -3.43
C TYR A 39 -16.99 43.81 -3.12
N PHE A 40 -17.47 42.62 -3.47
CA PHE A 40 -16.82 41.33 -3.21
C PHE A 40 -16.58 40.56 -4.50
N LEU A 41 -15.44 39.87 -4.57
CA LEU A 41 -15.07 39.03 -5.71
C LEU A 41 -15.31 37.56 -5.38
N LEU A 42 -16.18 36.86 -6.13
CA LEU A 42 -16.33 35.41 -6.03
C LEU A 42 -15.35 34.73 -7.00
N ILE A 43 -14.43 33.93 -6.46
CA ILE A 43 -13.35 33.27 -7.20
C ILE A 43 -13.32 31.79 -6.82
N GLY A 44 -13.05 30.91 -7.78
CA GLY A 44 -12.93 29.48 -7.51
C GLY A 44 -12.98 28.63 -8.78
N PRO A 45 -12.70 27.32 -8.67
CA PRO A 45 -12.71 26.40 -9.81
C PRO A 45 -14.05 26.37 -10.57
N ARG A 46 -14.02 25.87 -11.81
CA ARG A 46 -15.25 25.60 -12.57
C ARG A 46 -16.12 24.61 -11.79
N TYR A 47 -17.43 24.77 -11.91
CA TYR A 47 -18.42 23.94 -11.22
C TYR A 47 -18.39 23.95 -9.68
N ALA A 48 -17.60 24.82 -9.03
CA ALA A 48 -17.62 25.01 -7.57
C ALA A 48 -18.96 25.55 -7.00
N GLY A 49 -19.92 25.87 -7.86
CA GLY A 49 -21.25 26.35 -7.45
C GLY A 49 -21.31 27.83 -7.04
N LYS A 50 -20.41 28.69 -7.54
CA LYS A 50 -20.37 30.14 -7.23
C LYS A 50 -21.69 30.86 -7.55
N THR A 51 -22.16 30.70 -8.79
CA THR A 51 -23.42 31.29 -9.26
C THR A 51 -24.62 30.72 -8.50
N SER A 52 -24.61 29.39 -8.26
CA SER A 52 -25.62 28.71 -7.47
C SER A 52 -25.67 29.27 -6.05
N LEU A 53 -24.53 29.44 -5.40
CA LEU A 53 -24.41 29.98 -4.04
C LEU A 53 -25.09 31.36 -3.91
N LEU A 54 -24.81 32.29 -4.83
CA LEU A 54 -25.43 33.62 -4.80
C LEU A 54 -26.95 33.55 -5.02
N ARG A 55 -27.41 32.75 -5.99
CA ARG A 55 -28.85 32.62 -6.30
C ARG A 55 -29.63 31.94 -5.18
N THR A 56 -29.01 30.99 -4.50
CA THR A 56 -29.67 30.20 -3.44
C THR A 56 -29.52 30.80 -2.05
N ALA A 57 -28.72 31.86 -1.91
CA ALA A 57 -28.57 32.61 -0.66
C ALA A 57 -29.81 33.46 -0.30
N ASN A 58 -30.86 33.47 -1.14
CA ASN A 58 -32.12 34.19 -0.93
C ASN A 58 -31.96 35.71 -0.66
N ILE A 59 -30.94 36.32 -1.29
CA ILE A 59 -30.66 37.75 -1.24
C ILE A 59 -31.40 38.42 -2.41
N LYS A 60 -32.12 39.52 -2.15
CA LYS A 60 -32.81 40.28 -3.21
C LYS A 60 -31.81 41.06 -4.05
N PHE A 61 -31.63 40.68 -5.32
CA PHE A 61 -30.77 41.38 -6.28
C PHE A 61 -31.59 42.28 -7.22
N SER A 62 -31.08 43.46 -7.55
CA SER A 62 -31.77 44.46 -8.39
C SER A 62 -31.53 44.29 -9.90
N PHE A 63 -30.60 43.42 -10.33
CA PHE A 63 -30.13 43.28 -11.73
C PHE A 63 -30.19 41.87 -12.31
N GLU A 64 -31.15 41.05 -11.89
CA GLU A 64 -31.30 39.76 -12.54
C GLU A 64 -32.16 39.91 -13.80
N LYS A 65 -31.68 39.35 -14.93
CA LYS A 65 -32.58 38.92 -16.00
C LYS A 65 -33.63 38.04 -15.31
N LYS A 66 -34.93 38.35 -15.48
CA LYS A 66 -36.00 37.42 -15.15
C LYS A 66 -35.79 36.17 -16.00
N ILE A 67 -35.07 35.20 -15.45
CA ILE A 67 -35.00 33.84 -15.96
C ILE A 67 -36.08 33.12 -15.17
N GLU A 68 -37.07 32.57 -15.87
CA GLU A 68 -38.10 31.74 -15.26
C GLU A 68 -37.42 30.59 -14.49
N SER A 69 -38.01 30.19 -13.37
CA SER A 69 -37.44 29.28 -12.36
C SER A 69 -37.07 27.86 -12.85
N ASP A 70 -37.17 27.59 -14.16
CA ASP A 70 -37.00 26.28 -14.79
C ASP A 70 -35.81 26.14 -15.77
N GLU A 71 -35.05 27.19 -16.10
CA GLU A 71 -33.87 27.04 -16.98
C GLU A 71 -32.61 26.48 -16.27
N PRO A 72 -31.83 25.59 -16.93
CA PRO A 72 -30.58 25.06 -16.38
C PRO A 72 -29.49 26.14 -16.23
N LEU A 73 -28.81 26.15 -15.07
CA LEU A 73 -27.75 27.12 -14.76
C LEU A 73 -26.51 26.89 -15.63
N MET A 74 -26.29 27.77 -16.61
CA MET A 74 -25.09 27.75 -17.45
C MET A 74 -23.86 28.30 -16.72
N PRO A 75 -22.64 27.76 -16.93
CA PRO A 75 -21.42 28.28 -16.33
C PRO A 75 -21.14 29.74 -16.73
N THR A 76 -20.75 30.57 -15.76
CA THR A 76 -20.36 31.97 -15.98
C THR A 76 -19.19 32.03 -16.97
N LYS A 77 -19.43 32.58 -18.17
CA LYS A 77 -18.42 32.64 -19.24
C LYS A 77 -17.33 33.67 -18.96
N ASN A 78 -17.70 34.84 -18.41
CA ASN A 78 -16.80 35.97 -18.19
C ASN A 78 -16.91 36.54 -16.77
N VAL A 79 -17.86 37.45 -16.52
CA VAL A 79 -18.12 38.08 -15.22
C VAL A 79 -19.58 38.50 -15.16
N ASP A 80 -20.29 38.07 -14.12
CA ASP A 80 -21.67 38.48 -13.84
C ASP A 80 -21.72 39.41 -12.62
N TRP A 81 -22.57 40.43 -12.70
CA TRP A 81 -22.71 41.49 -11.69
C TRP A 81 -24.03 41.32 -10.94
N SER A 82 -23.95 40.94 -9.65
CA SER A 82 -25.11 40.82 -8.78
C SER A 82 -25.11 41.93 -7.73
N VAL A 83 -26.04 42.89 -7.83
CA VAL A 83 -26.13 44.01 -6.88
C VAL A 83 -27.32 43.84 -5.96
N SER A 84 -27.05 43.75 -4.66
CA SER A 84 -28.06 43.74 -3.59
C SER A 84 -28.19 45.14 -2.99
N SER A 85 -29.15 45.35 -2.10
CA SER A 85 -29.30 46.61 -1.34
C SER A 85 -28.03 47.00 -0.56
N ASN A 86 -27.24 46.02 -0.13
CA ASN A 86 -26.16 46.21 0.84
C ASN A 86 -24.75 46.04 0.22
N ALA A 87 -24.59 45.26 -0.85
CA ALA A 87 -23.30 44.98 -1.47
C ALA A 87 -23.38 44.61 -2.96
N ILE A 88 -22.24 44.71 -3.65
CA ILE A 88 -22.03 44.24 -5.03
C ILE A 88 -21.22 42.94 -5.01
N TYR A 89 -21.75 41.87 -5.61
CA TYR A 89 -21.06 40.60 -5.80
C TYR A 89 -20.67 40.43 -7.26
N LEU A 90 -19.40 40.14 -7.50
CA LEU A 90 -18.84 39.88 -8.82
C LEU A 90 -18.56 38.39 -8.96
N ASP A 91 -19.42 37.67 -9.68
CA ASP A 91 -19.22 36.26 -9.98
C ASP A 91 -18.26 36.12 -11.17
N MET A 92 -17.05 35.65 -10.90
CA MET A 92 -15.99 35.52 -11.89
C MET A 92 -16.06 34.14 -12.57
N ALA A 93 -15.74 34.10 -13.87
CA ALA A 93 -15.64 32.84 -14.60
C ALA A 93 -14.76 31.81 -13.86
N GLY A 94 -15.26 30.59 -13.77
CA GLY A 94 -14.59 29.51 -13.04
C GLY A 94 -13.21 29.18 -13.62
N ILE A 95 -12.25 29.01 -12.73
CA ILE A 95 -10.87 28.69 -13.06
C ILE A 95 -10.79 27.21 -13.49
N SER A 96 -10.19 26.94 -14.65
CA SER A 96 -9.94 25.59 -15.17
C SER A 96 -8.45 25.28 -15.13
N ALA A 97 -8.08 24.01 -14.96
CA ALA A 97 -6.68 23.55 -15.01
C ALA A 97 -6.04 23.84 -16.39
N VAL A 98 -6.84 23.81 -17.45
CA VAL A 98 -6.46 24.29 -18.79
C VAL A 98 -7.12 25.66 -19.02
N PRO A 99 -6.36 26.77 -18.95
CA PRO A 99 -6.91 28.09 -19.18
C PRO A 99 -7.27 28.28 -20.65
N HIS A 100 -8.44 28.86 -20.93
CA HIS A 100 -8.77 29.33 -22.28
C HIS A 100 -7.74 30.35 -22.77
N LYS A 101 -7.52 30.41 -24.10
CA LYS A 101 -6.45 31.16 -24.81
C LYS A 101 -6.29 32.65 -24.40
N HIS A 102 -7.29 33.25 -23.74
CA HIS A 102 -7.29 34.66 -23.29
C HIS A 102 -7.73 34.92 -21.84
N PHE A 103 -7.91 33.88 -21.03
CA PHE A 103 -8.48 33.99 -19.67
C PHE A 103 -7.69 34.94 -18.75
N LEU A 104 -6.36 34.78 -18.68
CA LEU A 104 -5.50 35.62 -17.82
C LEU A 104 -5.48 37.09 -18.28
N THR A 105 -5.53 37.34 -19.59
CA THR A 105 -5.57 38.70 -20.16
C THR A 105 -6.88 39.40 -19.80
N GLN A 106 -8.01 38.71 -19.88
CA GLN A 106 -9.33 39.22 -19.48
C GLN A 106 -9.38 39.57 -17.99
N GLN A 107 -8.87 38.70 -17.12
CA GLN A 107 -8.80 38.96 -15.67
C GLN A 107 -7.89 40.14 -15.33
N THR A 108 -6.74 40.26 -16.01
CA THR A 108 -5.82 41.41 -15.84
C THR A 108 -6.47 42.73 -16.24
N LEU A 109 -7.24 42.73 -17.34
CA LEU A 109 -7.96 43.91 -17.81
C LEU A 109 -9.08 44.29 -16.85
N LEU A 110 -9.87 43.32 -16.40
CA LEU A 110 -10.96 43.54 -15.46
C LEU A 110 -10.47 44.12 -14.13
N THR A 111 -9.43 43.52 -13.53
CA THR A 111 -8.86 44.01 -12.25
C THR A 111 -8.31 45.43 -12.35
N LYS A 112 -7.60 45.78 -13.43
CA LYS A 112 -7.16 47.16 -13.70
C LYS A 112 -8.35 48.12 -13.87
N LEU A 113 -9.42 47.65 -14.52
CA LEU A 113 -10.63 48.42 -14.77
C LEU A 113 -11.43 48.64 -13.48
N LEU A 114 -11.53 47.64 -12.59
CA LEU A 114 -12.12 47.75 -11.25
C LEU A 114 -11.34 48.75 -10.39
N LYS A 115 -10.00 48.65 -10.34
CA LYS A 115 -9.15 49.60 -9.62
C LYS A 115 -9.36 51.04 -10.08
N LYS A 116 -9.48 51.25 -11.40
CA LYS A 116 -9.70 52.60 -11.97
C LYS A 116 -11.09 53.17 -11.68
N ARG A 117 -12.11 52.31 -11.48
CA ARG A 117 -13.52 52.73 -11.40
C ARG A 117 -14.04 52.84 -9.98
N PHE A 118 -13.65 51.92 -9.09
CA PHE A 118 -14.02 51.95 -7.67
C PHE A 118 -13.05 52.77 -6.81
N HIS A 119 -11.83 53.03 -7.32
CA HIS A 119 -10.75 53.75 -6.61
C HIS A 119 -10.33 53.15 -5.26
N LYS A 120 -10.87 51.98 -4.88
CA LYS A 120 -10.61 51.26 -3.63
C LYS A 120 -10.44 49.77 -3.93
N ALA A 121 -9.75 49.04 -3.05
CA ALA A 121 -9.67 47.58 -3.10
C ALA A 121 -11.04 46.92 -2.85
N PRO A 122 -11.26 45.68 -3.31
CA PRO A 122 -12.45 44.92 -2.92
C PRO A 122 -12.51 44.76 -1.41
N HIS A 123 -13.73 44.77 -0.86
CA HIS A 123 -13.95 44.62 0.57
C HIS A 123 -13.78 43.17 1.03
N GLY A 124 -13.66 42.23 0.10
CA GLY A 124 -13.31 40.84 0.37
C GLY A 124 -13.29 39.98 -0.89
N ILE A 125 -12.60 38.86 -0.82
CA ILE A 125 -12.58 37.80 -1.83
C ILE A 125 -13.22 36.56 -1.23
N ILE A 126 -14.27 36.06 -1.88
CA ILE A 126 -14.96 34.83 -1.53
C ILE A 126 -14.38 33.71 -2.40
N LEU A 127 -13.62 32.82 -1.77
CA LEU A 127 -13.06 31.63 -2.41
C LEU A 127 -14.03 30.46 -2.26
N THR A 128 -14.62 30.01 -3.36
CA THR A 128 -15.59 28.91 -3.34
C THR A 128 -15.01 27.64 -3.93
N PHE A 129 -15.04 26.54 -3.17
CA PHE A 129 -14.64 25.20 -3.62
C PHE A 129 -15.79 24.21 -3.47
N SER A 130 -15.86 23.20 -4.34
CA SER A 130 -16.79 22.08 -4.21
C SER A 130 -16.22 21.05 -3.24
N LEU A 131 -17.03 20.57 -2.31
CA LEU A 131 -16.62 19.55 -1.35
C LEU A 131 -16.24 18.23 -2.04
N ALA A 132 -16.98 17.84 -3.08
CA ALA A 132 -16.68 16.65 -3.89
C ALA A 132 -15.28 16.74 -4.53
N ASP A 133 -14.91 17.92 -5.04
CA ASP A 133 -13.60 18.14 -5.66
C ASP A 133 -12.48 18.01 -4.61
N ILE A 134 -12.72 18.47 -3.37
CA ILE A 134 -11.76 18.34 -2.26
C ILE A 134 -11.65 16.87 -1.79
N TRP A 135 -12.74 16.11 -1.85
CA TRP A 135 -12.81 14.74 -1.35
C TRP A 135 -12.08 13.73 -2.25
N HIS A 136 -12.30 13.81 -3.58
CA HIS A 136 -11.85 12.82 -4.57
C HIS A 136 -10.48 13.10 -5.21
N ILE A 137 -9.97 14.33 -5.18
CA ILE A 137 -8.71 14.66 -5.85
C ILE A 137 -7.51 14.22 -4.98
N SER A 138 -6.58 13.47 -5.57
CA SER A 138 -5.31 13.08 -4.94
C SER A 138 -4.40 14.29 -4.71
N ARG A 139 -3.61 14.28 -3.61
CA ARG A 139 -2.81 15.43 -3.12
C ARG A 139 -1.99 16.10 -4.23
N HIS A 140 -1.37 15.33 -5.13
CA HIS A 140 -0.58 15.86 -6.26
C HIS A 140 -1.43 16.56 -7.33
N LYS A 141 -2.59 16.00 -7.72
CA LYS A 141 -3.52 16.62 -8.69
C LYS A 141 -4.17 17.89 -8.07
N GLN A 142 -4.41 17.91 -6.76
CA GLN A 142 -4.98 19.07 -6.05
C GLN A 142 -4.02 20.27 -6.09
N LEU A 143 -2.73 20.06 -5.82
CA LEU A 143 -1.71 21.11 -5.86
C LEU A 143 -1.54 21.74 -7.25
N ALA A 144 -1.54 20.92 -8.30
CA ALA A 144 -1.47 21.40 -9.69
C ALA A 144 -2.69 22.26 -10.06
N SER A 145 -3.90 21.84 -9.64
CA SER A 145 -5.16 22.54 -9.92
C SER A 145 -5.26 23.94 -9.28
N LEU A 146 -4.52 24.20 -8.20
CA LEU A 146 -4.50 25.49 -7.50
C LEU A 146 -3.58 26.53 -8.15
N THR A 147 -2.69 26.13 -9.07
CA THR A 147 -1.72 27.02 -9.71
C THR A 147 -2.35 28.24 -10.39
N PRO A 148 -3.43 28.11 -11.18
CA PRO A 148 -4.07 29.28 -11.82
C PRO A 148 -4.78 30.20 -10.81
N LEU A 149 -5.32 29.63 -9.71
CA LEU A 149 -5.94 30.40 -8.62
C LEU A 149 -4.91 31.24 -7.86
N LYS A 150 -3.75 30.66 -7.54
CA LYS A 150 -2.61 31.39 -6.95
C LYS A 150 -2.14 32.55 -7.83
N LYS A 151 -2.06 32.34 -9.15
CA LYS A 151 -1.73 33.41 -10.11
C LYS A 151 -2.75 34.56 -10.05
N GLN A 152 -4.04 34.25 -9.94
CA GLN A 152 -5.10 35.25 -9.84
C GLN A 152 -5.06 36.04 -8.52
N LEU A 153 -4.83 35.37 -7.38
CA LEU A 153 -4.66 36.03 -6.07
C LEU A 153 -3.42 36.93 -6.05
N THR A 154 -2.29 36.44 -6.60
CA THR A 154 -1.05 37.23 -6.75
C THR A 154 -1.29 38.48 -7.59
N LEU A 155 -2.09 38.36 -8.66
CA LEU A 155 -2.44 39.49 -9.53
C LEU A 155 -3.27 40.54 -8.77
N LEU A 156 -4.27 40.11 -7.99
CA LEU A 156 -5.09 41.03 -7.18
C LEU A 156 -4.23 41.79 -6.17
N ARG A 157 -3.34 41.09 -5.46
CA ARG A 157 -2.41 41.70 -4.51
C ARG A 157 -1.48 42.72 -5.19
N LYS A 158 -0.92 42.36 -6.36
CA LYS A 158 -0.04 43.24 -7.15
C LYS A 158 -0.77 44.50 -7.65
N VAL A 159 -2.04 44.38 -8.04
CA VAL A 159 -2.83 45.51 -8.56
C VAL A 159 -3.27 46.44 -7.44
N PHE A 160 -3.82 45.93 -6.34
CA PHE A 160 -4.40 46.75 -5.29
C PHE A 160 -3.41 47.17 -4.19
N LYS A 161 -2.27 46.48 -4.03
CA LYS A 161 -1.22 46.76 -3.03
C LYS A 161 -1.73 46.83 -1.59
N GLN A 162 -2.79 46.09 -1.29
CA GLN A 162 -3.40 45.95 0.03
C GLN A 162 -3.76 44.47 0.21
N ASP A 163 -3.69 43.98 1.45
CA ASP A 163 -4.13 42.63 1.79
C ASP A 163 -5.67 42.65 1.91
N ILE A 164 -6.33 41.87 1.06
CA ILE A 164 -7.79 41.83 0.93
C ILE A 164 -8.30 40.62 1.74
N PRO A 165 -9.36 40.75 2.57
CA PRO A 165 -9.88 39.62 3.32
C PRO A 165 -10.26 38.42 2.43
N LEU A 166 -9.86 37.21 2.84
CA LEU A 166 -10.24 35.96 2.17
C LEU A 166 -11.26 35.18 2.99
N PHE A 167 -12.40 34.88 2.37
CA PHE A 167 -13.47 34.06 2.90
C PHE A 167 -13.46 32.71 2.19
N LEU A 168 -13.07 31.62 2.86
CA LEU A 168 -13.07 30.30 2.25
C LEU A 168 -14.44 29.64 2.46
N ILE A 169 -15.14 29.36 1.37
CA ILE A 169 -16.44 28.69 1.37
C ILE A 169 -16.29 27.32 0.69
N ILE A 170 -16.55 26.27 1.46
CA ILE A 170 -16.68 24.90 0.99
C ILE A 170 -18.17 24.68 0.71
N ASN A 171 -18.50 24.63 -0.56
CA ASN A 171 -19.86 24.53 -1.06
C ASN A 171 -20.19 23.10 -1.51
N LYS A 172 -21.47 22.83 -1.75
CA LYS A 172 -22.01 21.51 -2.11
C LYS A 172 -21.77 20.44 -1.03
N CYS A 173 -21.90 20.81 0.24
CA CYS A 173 -21.76 19.85 1.33
C CYS A 173 -22.82 18.74 1.29
N ASP A 174 -23.94 18.99 0.61
CA ASP A 174 -25.01 18.03 0.36
C ASP A 174 -24.67 16.91 -0.62
N LEU A 175 -23.47 16.91 -1.21
CA LEU A 175 -22.94 15.78 -1.99
C LEU A 175 -22.29 14.70 -1.12
N ILE A 176 -22.06 14.94 0.17
CA ILE A 176 -21.63 13.91 1.10
C ILE A 176 -22.85 13.12 1.58
N SER A 177 -22.73 11.79 1.60
CA SER A 177 -23.75 10.87 2.13
C SER A 177 -24.16 11.28 3.54
N GLY A 178 -25.47 11.38 3.79
CA GLY A 178 -26.02 11.68 5.12
C GLY A 178 -26.04 13.15 5.55
N PHE A 179 -25.43 14.08 4.80
CA PHE A 179 -25.48 15.51 5.15
C PHE A 179 -26.92 16.05 5.20
N ARG A 180 -27.75 15.63 4.24
CA ARG A 180 -29.13 16.11 4.09
C ARG A 180 -30.01 15.59 5.21
N GLU A 181 -29.89 14.30 5.48
CA GLU A 181 -30.58 13.58 6.53
C GLU A 181 -30.19 14.15 7.90
N PHE A 182 -28.90 14.46 8.11
CA PHE A 182 -28.44 15.07 9.35
C PHE A 182 -28.99 16.49 9.58
N PHE A 183 -29.23 17.29 8.55
CA PHE A 183 -29.75 18.66 8.71
C PHE A 183 -31.22 18.83 8.29
N SER A 184 -31.93 17.74 8.02
CA SER A 184 -33.29 17.72 7.48
C SER A 184 -34.31 18.51 8.32
N THR A 185 -34.17 18.44 9.65
CA THR A 185 -35.12 19.02 10.61
C THR A 185 -34.93 20.52 10.86
N LEU A 186 -33.87 21.13 10.32
CA LEU A 186 -33.62 22.56 10.55
C LEU A 186 -34.73 23.44 9.97
N CYS A 187 -35.28 24.32 10.80
CA CYS A 187 -36.26 25.30 10.38
C CYS A 187 -35.64 26.37 9.45
N ARG A 188 -36.44 27.31 8.95
CA ARG A 188 -35.94 28.32 7.99
C ARG A 188 -34.83 29.19 8.60
N ASP A 189 -35.02 29.65 9.82
CA ASP A 189 -34.07 30.54 10.49
C ASP A 189 -32.79 29.79 10.88
N GLU A 190 -32.92 28.54 11.34
CA GLU A 190 -31.77 27.65 11.59
C GLU A 190 -31.00 27.28 10.33
N ARG A 191 -31.63 27.25 9.15
CA ARG A 191 -30.91 27.06 7.88
C ARG A 191 -30.19 28.31 7.39
N TYR A 192 -30.54 29.48 7.91
CA TYR A 192 -29.86 30.73 7.58
C TYR A 192 -28.61 30.96 8.41
N GLN A 193 -28.50 30.30 9.57
CA GLN A 193 -27.35 30.36 10.47
C GLN A 193 -26.02 30.06 9.76
N ILE A 194 -24.92 30.48 10.38
CA ILE A 194 -23.58 30.29 9.83
C ILE A 194 -22.99 28.98 10.35
N TRP A 195 -22.61 28.09 9.45
CA TRP A 195 -21.91 26.87 9.78
C TRP A 195 -20.45 26.94 9.29
N GLY A 196 -19.51 27.08 10.22
CA GLY A 196 -18.10 27.27 9.89
C GLY A 196 -17.22 27.68 11.07
N ILE A 197 -15.99 28.02 10.74
CA ILE A 197 -14.91 28.36 11.64
C ILE A 197 -14.44 29.78 11.29
N PRO A 198 -14.93 30.81 12.00
CA PRO A 198 -14.37 32.15 11.88
C PRO A 198 -12.98 32.19 12.52
N PHE A 199 -12.02 32.86 11.87
CA PHE A 199 -10.69 33.07 12.42
C PHE A 199 -10.59 34.39 13.17
N GLN A 200 -9.87 34.38 14.28
CA GLN A 200 -9.59 35.56 15.08
C GLN A 200 -8.34 36.27 14.55
N GLN A 201 -8.34 37.59 14.62
CA GLN A 201 -7.22 38.43 14.22
C GLN A 201 -6.12 38.40 15.29
N THR A 202 -5.40 37.28 15.37
CA THR A 202 -4.24 37.11 16.25
C THR A 202 -2.99 36.87 15.40
N SER A 203 -1.80 36.92 16.00
CA SER A 203 -0.54 36.62 15.31
C SER A 203 -0.37 35.14 14.94
N SER A 204 -1.33 34.29 15.29
CA SER A 204 -1.29 32.84 14.99
C SER A 204 -1.73 32.55 13.56
N SER A 205 -1.14 31.53 12.94
CA SER A 205 -1.44 31.18 11.55
C SER A 205 -2.89 30.69 11.39
N PRO A 206 -3.54 30.92 10.23
CA PRO A 206 -4.88 30.37 9.96
C PRO A 206 -4.97 28.86 10.14
N THR A 207 -3.87 28.15 9.83
CA THR A 207 -3.72 26.71 9.98
C THR A 207 -3.71 26.28 11.45
N GLU A 208 -3.02 27.02 12.33
CA GLU A 208 -3.02 26.80 13.77
C GLU A 208 -4.39 27.05 14.40
N GLN A 209 -5.12 28.08 13.95
CA GLN A 209 -6.47 28.37 14.45
C GLN A 209 -7.51 27.34 13.98
N PHE A 210 -7.35 26.79 12.78
CA PHE A 210 -8.30 25.85 12.19
C PHE A 210 -8.39 24.53 12.95
N ILE A 211 -7.26 23.97 13.41
CA ILE A 211 -7.22 22.66 14.09
C ILE A 211 -8.13 22.58 15.33
N PRO A 212 -7.96 23.43 16.36
CA PRO A 212 -8.77 23.36 17.58
C PRO A 212 -10.22 23.77 17.33
N ALA A 213 -10.46 24.71 16.40
CA ALA A 213 -11.80 25.15 16.07
C ALA A 213 -12.59 24.11 15.26
N PHE A 214 -11.93 23.37 14.36
CA PHE A 214 -12.54 22.24 13.65
C PHE A 214 -12.87 21.10 14.60
N HIS A 215 -11.98 20.79 15.56
CA HIS A 215 -12.27 19.81 16.61
C HIS A 215 -13.51 20.21 17.42
N SER A 216 -13.64 21.49 17.77
CA SER A 216 -14.80 22.02 18.50
C SER A 216 -16.10 21.98 17.68
N LEU A 217 -16.00 22.25 16.36
CA LEU A 217 -17.13 22.11 15.43
C LEU A 217 -17.58 20.65 15.32
N ASN A 218 -16.63 19.72 15.16
CA ASN A 218 -16.91 18.29 15.13
C ASN A 218 -17.51 17.81 16.45
N LYS A 219 -16.99 18.24 17.61
CA LYS A 219 -17.54 17.88 18.92
C LYS A 219 -19.02 18.29 19.04
N ARG A 220 -19.39 19.49 18.59
CA ARG A 220 -20.80 19.94 18.56
C ARG A 220 -21.67 19.09 17.63
N LEU A 221 -21.13 18.69 16.47
CA LEU A 221 -21.82 17.79 15.54
C LEU A 221 -22.03 16.40 16.16
N GLN A 222 -21.01 15.82 16.79
CA GLN A 222 -21.12 14.53 17.49
C GLN A 222 -22.11 14.58 18.66
N GLN A 223 -22.15 15.67 19.41
CA GLN A 223 -23.13 15.87 20.50
C GLN A 223 -24.58 15.91 19.99
N GLN A 224 -24.80 16.32 18.74
CA GLN A 224 -26.10 16.32 18.09
C GLN A 224 -26.47 14.97 17.46
N LEU A 225 -25.52 14.03 17.31
CA LEU A 225 -25.76 12.75 16.65
C LEU A 225 -26.80 11.90 17.39
N LEU A 226 -26.62 11.69 18.70
CA LEU A 226 -27.51 10.81 19.48
C LEU A 226 -28.96 11.33 19.53
N PRO A 227 -29.22 12.63 19.81
CA PRO A 227 -30.59 13.18 19.71
C PRO A 227 -31.19 13.03 18.31
N ARG A 228 -30.39 13.12 17.24
CA ARG A 228 -30.88 12.95 15.86
C ARG A 228 -31.21 11.50 15.52
N LEU A 229 -30.39 10.55 15.94
CA LEU A 229 -30.68 9.12 15.76
C LEU A 229 -31.96 8.69 16.50
N GLN A 230 -32.24 9.29 17.66
CA GLN A 230 -33.47 9.03 18.42
C GLN A 230 -34.72 9.64 17.79
N GLN A 231 -34.59 10.74 17.03
CA GLN A 231 -35.72 11.42 16.38
C GLN A 231 -36.14 10.76 15.06
N GLU A 232 -35.23 10.04 14.40
CA GLU A 232 -35.48 9.40 13.12
C GLU A 232 -35.91 7.95 13.31
N LEU A 233 -37.09 7.57 12.80
CA LEU A 233 -37.64 6.23 12.94
C LEU A 233 -37.22 5.28 11.80
N ASN A 234 -36.64 5.82 10.72
CA ASN A 234 -36.23 5.06 9.55
C ASN A 234 -34.78 4.58 9.68
N GLY A 235 -34.58 3.26 9.69
CA GLY A 235 -33.25 2.64 9.84
C GLY A 235 -32.24 3.02 8.76
N ASP A 236 -32.68 3.20 7.51
CA ASP A 236 -31.78 3.60 6.41
C ASP A 236 -31.30 5.05 6.58
N GLN A 237 -32.17 5.94 7.09
CA GLN A 237 -31.81 7.32 7.36
C GLN A 237 -30.95 7.45 8.62
N GLN A 238 -31.19 6.62 9.64
CA GLN A 238 -30.31 6.52 10.81
C GLN A 238 -28.89 6.12 10.39
N LEU A 239 -28.75 5.15 9.47
CA LEU A 239 -27.46 4.76 8.93
C LEU A 239 -26.77 5.93 8.21
N LEU A 240 -27.46 6.63 7.32
CA LEU A 240 -26.91 7.80 6.60
C LEU A 240 -26.48 8.92 7.57
N ILE A 241 -27.29 9.21 8.59
CA ILE A 241 -26.97 10.21 9.64
C ILE A 241 -25.70 9.83 10.40
N SER A 242 -25.55 8.54 10.75
CA SER A 242 -24.35 8.03 11.41
C SER A 242 -23.13 8.09 10.48
N GLU A 243 -23.30 7.80 9.20
CA GLU A 243 -22.24 7.81 8.19
C GLU A 243 -21.65 9.23 8.03
N PHE A 244 -22.52 10.25 7.93
CA PHE A 244 -22.07 11.64 7.82
C PHE A 244 -21.22 12.08 9.03
N ALA A 245 -21.68 11.75 10.24
CA ALA A 245 -20.96 12.10 11.46
C ALA A 245 -19.59 11.40 11.56
N LEU A 246 -19.45 10.17 11.05
CA LEU A 246 -18.17 9.46 11.00
C LEU A 246 -17.22 10.02 9.92
N GLN A 247 -17.75 10.52 8.80
CA GLN A 247 -16.96 11.05 7.70
C GLN A 247 -16.50 12.49 7.93
N PHE A 248 -17.26 13.31 8.66
CA PHE A 248 -16.95 14.72 8.89
C PHE A 248 -15.53 14.98 9.47
N PRO A 249 -15.03 14.22 10.48
CA PRO A 249 -13.66 14.37 10.99
C PRO A 249 -12.57 14.25 9.92
N LEU A 250 -12.77 13.41 8.90
CA LEU A 250 -11.81 13.15 7.82
C LEU A 250 -11.58 14.39 6.94
N LEU A 251 -12.56 15.31 6.90
CA LEU A 251 -12.45 16.57 6.16
C LEU A 251 -11.28 17.43 6.61
N ARG A 252 -10.90 17.35 7.89
CA ARG A 252 -9.73 18.07 8.41
C ARG A 252 -8.48 17.75 7.59
N GLN A 253 -8.25 16.47 7.28
CA GLN A 253 -7.06 16.03 6.53
C GLN A 253 -7.08 16.48 5.06
N LYS A 254 -8.28 16.71 4.50
CA LYS A 254 -8.47 17.13 3.10
C LYS A 254 -8.43 18.66 2.92
N ILE A 255 -8.85 19.41 3.94
CA ILE A 255 -8.87 20.88 3.94
C ILE A 255 -7.50 21.46 4.34
N MET A 256 -6.75 20.78 5.22
CA MET A 256 -5.44 21.26 5.70
C MET A 256 -4.45 21.62 4.57
N PRO A 257 -4.26 20.78 3.53
CA PRO A 257 -3.36 21.10 2.44
C PRO A 257 -3.80 22.33 1.65
N LEU A 258 -5.12 22.54 1.48
CA LEU A 258 -5.66 23.72 0.82
C LEU A 258 -5.38 25.00 1.63
N LEU A 259 -5.53 24.94 2.95
CA LEU A 259 -5.21 26.05 3.85
C LEU A 259 -3.72 26.40 3.80
N ASN A 260 -2.84 25.40 3.93
CA ASN A 260 -1.39 25.58 3.86
C ASN A 260 -0.94 26.22 2.54
N GLU A 261 -1.61 25.90 1.43
CA GLU A 261 -1.27 26.45 0.11
C GLU A 261 -1.82 27.86 -0.13
N LEU A 262 -2.85 28.26 0.61
CA LEU A 262 -3.43 29.61 0.56
C LEU A 262 -2.81 30.56 1.59
N GLU A 263 -2.21 30.01 2.65
CA GLU A 263 -1.57 30.73 3.74
C GLU A 263 -0.54 31.79 3.29
N PRO A 264 0.40 31.51 2.34
CA PRO A 264 1.40 32.49 1.90
C PRO A 264 0.80 33.74 1.22
N PHE A 265 -0.45 33.66 0.78
CA PHE A 265 -1.11 34.74 0.05
C PHE A 265 -1.82 35.73 0.97
N ASN A 266 -2.06 35.38 2.24
CA ASN A 266 -2.80 36.21 3.20
C ASN A 266 -2.75 35.65 4.65
N GLN A 267 -1.56 35.64 5.27
CA GLN A 267 -1.37 35.13 6.64
C GLN A 267 -2.20 35.86 7.71
N SER A 268 -2.48 37.15 7.53
CA SER A 268 -3.11 38.00 8.56
C SER A 268 -4.56 38.41 8.25
N SER A 269 -5.13 37.88 7.16
CA SER A 269 -6.38 38.40 6.57
C SER A 269 -7.31 37.30 6.04
N MET A 270 -7.06 36.03 6.37
CA MET A 270 -8.05 34.98 6.17
C MET A 270 -9.12 35.07 7.27
N ALA A 271 -10.38 35.23 6.88
CA ALA A 271 -11.48 35.49 7.81
C ALA A 271 -12.11 34.21 8.39
N GLY A 272 -11.97 33.07 7.70
CA GLY A 272 -12.49 31.79 8.18
C GLY A 272 -12.82 30.79 7.07
N VAL A 273 -13.21 29.59 7.49
CA VAL A 273 -13.66 28.47 6.64
C VAL A 273 -15.13 28.17 6.91
N PHE A 274 -15.97 28.25 5.90
CA PHE A 274 -17.43 28.09 6.03
C PHE A 274 -17.96 27.00 5.12
N PHE A 275 -18.99 26.29 5.57
CA PHE A 275 -19.58 25.16 4.87
C PHE A 275 -21.01 25.50 4.44
N THR A 276 -21.32 25.33 3.15
CA THR A 276 -22.61 25.69 2.57
C THR A 276 -23.12 24.62 1.61
N SER A 277 -24.43 24.63 1.35
CA SER A 277 -25.08 23.82 0.32
C SER A 277 -25.94 24.71 -0.59
N ALA A 278 -25.71 24.59 -1.90
CA ALA A 278 -26.41 25.33 -2.94
C ALA A 278 -27.13 24.36 -3.90
N ILE A 279 -28.40 24.65 -4.21
CA ILE A 279 -29.30 23.86 -5.05
C ILE A 279 -28.73 23.64 -6.47
N GLN A 280 -28.82 22.41 -6.99
CA GLN A 280 -28.58 22.08 -8.40
C GLN A 280 -29.75 21.26 -8.97
N LYS A 281 -30.40 21.74 -10.04
CA LYS A 281 -31.11 20.85 -10.99
C LYS A 281 -30.03 20.21 -11.87
N ALA A 282 -30.09 18.89 -12.05
CA ALA A 282 -29.12 18.13 -12.83
C ALA A 282 -29.03 18.68 -14.27
N ALA A 283 -27.96 19.42 -14.56
CA ALA A 283 -27.52 19.61 -15.93
C ALA A 283 -26.62 18.41 -16.27
N ILE A 284 -27.00 17.64 -17.28
CA ILE A 284 -26.17 16.59 -17.87
C ILE A 284 -24.83 17.24 -18.21
N LEU A 285 -23.76 16.79 -17.54
CA LEU A 285 -22.41 17.26 -17.81
C LEU A 285 -22.04 16.86 -19.25
N PRO A 286 -21.56 17.78 -20.11
CA PRO A 286 -20.97 17.39 -21.37
C PRO A 286 -19.65 16.65 -21.11
N THR A 287 -19.61 15.43 -21.62
CA THR A 287 -18.53 14.43 -21.56
C THR A 287 -17.32 14.87 -22.39
N GLU A 288 -16.57 15.90 -21.97
CA GLU A 288 -15.35 16.32 -22.71
C GLU A 288 -14.14 16.68 -21.81
N ALA A 289 -14.11 16.22 -20.55
CA ALA A 289 -12.89 16.34 -19.76
C ALA A 289 -12.65 15.08 -18.90
N GLY A 290 -11.89 14.14 -19.46
CA GLY A 290 -11.14 13.15 -18.69
C GLY A 290 -11.96 12.01 -18.10
N ALA A 291 -12.63 11.23 -18.96
CA ALA A 291 -13.09 9.88 -18.62
C ALA A 291 -11.92 8.88 -18.76
N LEU A 292 -10.95 8.94 -17.84
CA LEU A 292 -9.92 7.91 -17.63
C LEU A 292 -9.51 7.95 -16.14
N ASP A 293 -10.39 7.44 -15.27
CA ASP A 293 -10.08 7.00 -13.87
C ASP A 293 -11.30 6.49 -13.07
N TYR A 294 -12.48 6.31 -13.69
CA TYR A 294 -13.69 5.80 -12.99
C TYR A 294 -13.90 4.28 -13.15
N SER A 295 -12.85 3.50 -12.93
CA SER A 295 -12.96 2.06 -12.72
C SER A 295 -12.34 1.70 -11.37
N LEU A 296 -13.21 1.25 -10.46
CA LEU A 296 -12.93 0.62 -9.16
C LEU A 296 -12.61 1.58 -8.00
N GLY A 297 -13.62 1.86 -7.16
CA GLY A 297 -13.39 2.28 -5.78
C GLY A 297 -14.13 3.53 -5.26
N THR A 298 -15.40 3.76 -5.58
CA THR A 298 -16.32 4.56 -4.74
C THR A 298 -17.77 4.23 -5.09
N ALA A 299 -18.40 3.34 -4.34
CA ALA A 299 -19.85 3.24 -4.30
C ALA A 299 -20.30 3.54 -2.88
N LEU A 300 -20.28 4.82 -2.48
CA LEU A 300 -21.13 5.43 -1.44
C LEU A 300 -21.25 6.94 -1.67
N ILE A 301 -21.62 7.35 -2.89
CA ILE A 301 -22.39 8.59 -3.07
C ILE A 301 -23.51 8.22 -4.03
N HIS A 302 -24.68 7.86 -3.48
CA HIS A 302 -25.89 7.94 -4.26
C HIS A 302 -25.99 9.39 -4.74
N VAL A 303 -25.92 9.63 -6.05
CA VAL A 303 -26.33 10.91 -6.63
C VAL A 303 -27.85 10.99 -6.45
N GLN A 304 -28.27 11.37 -5.25
CA GLN A 304 -29.67 11.59 -4.92
C GLN A 304 -30.18 12.83 -5.65
N GLN A 305 -31.45 12.78 -6.07
CA GLN A 305 -32.16 13.83 -6.80
C GLN A 305 -32.04 15.23 -6.15
N SER A 306 -32.21 16.25 -6.99
CA SER A 306 -32.05 17.67 -6.71
C SER A 306 -32.86 18.17 -5.50
N CYS A 307 -32.17 18.72 -4.49
CA CYS A 307 -32.80 19.38 -3.34
C CYS A 307 -33.36 20.76 -3.72
N ARG A 308 -34.53 21.16 -3.18
CA ARG A 308 -35.12 22.51 -3.33
C ARG A 308 -34.68 23.52 -2.26
N LYS A 309 -33.84 23.14 -1.28
CA LYS A 309 -33.51 23.95 -0.08
C LYS A 309 -31.99 24.16 0.07
N SER A 310 -31.55 25.39 0.29
CA SER A 310 -30.15 25.75 0.61
C SER A 310 -29.90 25.74 2.12
N PHE A 311 -28.65 25.48 2.52
CA PHE A 311 -28.19 25.48 3.91
C PHE A 311 -27.01 26.42 4.10
N PHE A 312 -27.07 27.21 5.18
CA PHE A 312 -25.98 28.01 5.77
C PHE A 312 -25.40 29.14 4.89
N ALA A 313 -26.07 29.48 3.78
CA ALA A 313 -25.58 30.48 2.82
C ALA A 313 -26.11 31.91 3.06
N HIS A 314 -27.31 32.06 3.63
CA HIS A 314 -28.00 33.36 3.73
C HIS A 314 -27.28 34.33 4.66
N ASP A 315 -27.17 34.05 5.97
CA ASP A 315 -26.59 35.02 6.93
C ASP A 315 -25.09 35.20 6.73
N LEU A 316 -24.41 34.18 6.19
CA LEU A 316 -23.01 34.26 5.80
C LEU A 316 -22.79 35.40 4.79
N LEU A 317 -23.60 35.45 3.72
CA LEU A 317 -23.47 36.46 2.66
C LEU A 317 -24.22 37.76 2.98
N SER A 318 -25.36 37.72 3.65
CA SER A 318 -26.17 38.92 3.89
C SER A 318 -25.72 39.74 5.11
N GLN A 319 -25.04 39.11 6.09
CA GLN A 319 -24.63 39.75 7.35
C GLN A 319 -23.14 39.58 7.65
N TRP A 320 -22.66 38.34 7.79
CA TRP A 320 -21.36 38.08 8.40
C TRP A 320 -20.18 38.57 7.56
N ILE A 321 -20.17 38.26 6.26
CA ILE A 321 -19.12 38.74 5.34
C ILE A 321 -19.09 40.28 5.26
N LEU A 322 -20.24 40.94 5.40
CA LEU A 322 -20.33 42.40 5.37
C LEU A 322 -19.81 43.06 6.66
N GLN A 323 -20.00 42.40 7.80
CA GLN A 323 -19.55 42.89 9.11
C GLN A 323 -18.06 42.59 9.36
N ASN A 324 -17.51 41.55 8.74
CA ASN A 324 -16.14 41.07 8.94
C ASN A 324 -15.19 41.49 7.80
N THR A 325 -15.44 42.65 7.19
CA THR A 325 -14.48 43.30 6.28
C THR A 325 -13.48 44.11 7.11
N PHE A 326 -12.18 43.89 6.94
CA PHE A 326 -11.18 44.69 7.65
C PHE A 326 -11.34 46.17 7.29
N PRO A 327 -11.45 47.10 8.26
CA PRO A 327 -11.33 48.51 7.95
C PRO A 327 -9.93 48.75 7.38
N ALA A 328 -9.86 49.28 6.15
CA ALA A 328 -8.61 49.81 5.63
C ALA A 328 -8.08 50.80 6.67
N THR A 329 -6.88 50.58 7.20
CA THR A 329 -6.18 51.51 8.08
C THR A 329 -5.95 52.81 7.31
N GLN A 330 -6.93 53.69 7.34
CA GLN A 330 -6.79 55.07 6.92
C GLN A 330 -6.13 55.78 8.11
N LYS A 331 -4.80 55.70 8.22
CA LYS A 331 -4.05 56.60 9.10
C LYS A 331 -4.30 58.02 8.58
N SER A 332 -5.24 58.74 9.18
CA SER A 332 -5.20 60.20 9.17
C SER A 332 -4.01 60.59 10.05
N MET A 333 -3.10 61.36 9.46
CA MET A 333 -1.95 61.91 10.15
C MET A 333 -2.40 63.24 10.76
N PRO A 334 -2.29 63.47 12.07
CA PRO A 334 -2.44 64.80 12.64
C PRO A 334 -1.33 65.70 12.10
N ARG A 335 -1.70 66.91 11.70
CA ARG A 335 -0.77 68.00 11.39
C ARG A 335 -0.18 68.50 12.70
N ASP A 336 0.99 68.01 13.06
CA ASP A 336 2.09 68.83 13.60
C ASP A 336 3.36 67.98 13.75
N HIS A 337 4.52 68.57 13.43
CA HIS A 337 5.88 67.99 13.45
C HIS A 337 6.38 67.18 12.22
N GLN A 338 6.33 67.74 11.00
CA GLN A 338 6.79 67.08 9.75
C GLN A 338 8.26 67.32 9.32
N GLY A 339 9.08 68.08 10.04
CA GLY A 339 10.41 68.48 9.56
C GLY A 339 11.50 67.38 9.62
N LEU A 340 11.57 66.62 10.72
CA LEU A 340 12.73 65.78 11.04
C LEU A 340 12.59 64.31 10.60
N LEU A 341 11.37 63.76 10.62
CA LEU A 341 11.10 62.36 10.23
C LEU A 341 11.18 62.10 8.72
N ALA A 342 10.96 63.12 7.88
CA ALA A 342 10.99 62.99 6.43
C ALA A 342 12.42 62.74 5.88
N ILE A 343 13.46 63.21 6.58
CA ILE A 343 14.86 63.04 6.18
C ILE A 343 15.32 61.61 6.48
N ALA A 344 14.99 61.08 7.66
CA ALA A 344 15.31 59.70 8.05
C ALA A 344 14.62 58.65 7.14
N LEU A 345 13.36 58.87 6.76
CA LEU A 345 12.61 57.99 5.85
C LEU A 345 13.18 57.99 4.42
N ARG A 346 13.69 59.13 3.92
CA ARG A 346 14.34 59.21 2.60
C ARG A 346 15.65 58.42 2.58
N LEU A 347 16.47 58.53 3.63
CA LEU A 347 17.71 57.76 3.77
C LEU A 347 17.43 56.25 3.90
N ALA A 348 16.39 55.85 4.64
CA ALA A 348 15.98 54.45 4.75
C ALA A 348 15.52 53.86 3.40
N VAL A 349 14.74 54.61 2.61
CA VAL A 349 14.30 54.17 1.27
C VAL A 349 15.48 54.07 0.31
N ILE A 350 16.43 55.01 0.35
CA ILE A 350 17.66 54.94 -0.44
C ILE A 350 18.50 53.72 -0.02
N GLY A 351 18.60 53.43 1.28
CA GLY A 351 19.28 52.24 1.80
C GLY A 351 18.63 50.93 1.34
N VAL A 352 17.29 50.84 1.33
CA VAL A 352 16.57 49.66 0.82
C VAL A 352 16.72 49.49 -0.69
N ILE A 353 16.72 50.59 -1.45
CA ILE A 353 16.95 50.55 -2.90
C ILE A 353 18.40 50.17 -3.20
N ALA A 354 19.37 50.74 -2.48
CA ALA A 354 20.79 50.40 -2.62
C ALA A 354 21.07 48.95 -2.20
N GLY A 355 20.46 48.47 -1.13
CA GLY A 355 20.54 47.07 -0.69
C GLY A 355 19.91 46.12 -1.70
N SER A 356 18.73 46.44 -2.23
CA SER A 356 18.08 45.65 -3.29
C SER A 356 18.89 45.65 -4.58
N PHE A 357 19.55 46.77 -4.91
CA PHE A 357 20.43 46.89 -6.07
C PHE A 357 21.75 46.12 -5.87
N ALA A 358 22.32 46.13 -4.66
CA ALA A 358 23.50 45.33 -4.32
C ALA A 358 23.20 43.83 -4.40
N ILE A 359 22.04 43.37 -3.88
CA ILE A 359 21.59 41.98 -4.01
C ILE A 359 21.36 41.61 -5.48
N TYR A 360 20.80 42.52 -6.29
CA TYR A 360 20.66 42.31 -7.73
C TYR A 360 22.03 42.16 -8.42
N LEU A 361 23.02 42.98 -8.08
CA LEU A 361 24.37 42.90 -8.64
C LEU A 361 25.10 41.61 -8.24
N ILE A 362 24.93 41.15 -7.00
CA ILE A 362 25.48 39.86 -6.53
C ILE A 362 24.86 38.71 -7.32
N ASN A 363 23.52 38.66 -7.42
CA ASN A 363 22.81 37.63 -8.18
C ASN A 363 23.14 37.69 -9.70
N PHE A 364 23.30 38.90 -10.25
CA PHE A 364 23.69 39.07 -11.64
C PHE A 364 25.11 38.58 -11.91
N ARG A 365 26.06 38.88 -10.99
CA ARG A 365 27.44 38.41 -11.09
C ARG A 365 27.53 36.89 -11.01
N GLU A 366 26.83 36.28 -10.06
CA GLU A 366 26.78 34.82 -9.93
C GLU A 366 26.17 34.17 -11.17
N GLN A 367 25.10 34.74 -11.72
CA GLN A 367 24.48 34.22 -12.94
C GLN A 367 25.39 34.32 -14.16
N VAL A 368 26.06 35.46 -14.37
CA VAL A 368 27.02 35.62 -15.46
C VAL A 368 28.20 34.68 -15.28
N HIS A 369 28.67 34.47 -14.05
CA HIS A 369 29.72 33.51 -13.75
C HIS A 369 29.32 32.08 -14.09
N THR A 370 28.12 31.64 -13.71
CA THR A 370 27.58 30.31 -14.07
C THR A 370 27.44 30.15 -15.58
N LEU A 371 26.98 31.18 -16.30
CA LEU A 371 26.88 31.13 -17.76
C LEU A 371 28.25 31.04 -18.44
N ASN A 372 29.23 31.80 -17.95
CA ASN A 372 30.60 31.72 -18.45
C ASN A 372 31.20 30.33 -18.18
N GLN A 373 30.96 29.73 -17.01
CA GLN A 373 31.41 28.37 -16.72
C GLN A 373 30.76 27.33 -17.62
N LEU A 374 29.45 27.43 -17.87
CA LEU A 374 28.75 26.51 -18.79
C LEU A 374 29.23 26.69 -20.24
N GLN A 375 29.49 27.93 -20.67
CA GLN A 375 30.03 28.23 -21.99
C GLN A 375 31.46 27.71 -22.15
N LEU A 376 32.31 27.84 -21.13
CA LEU A 376 33.65 27.24 -21.11
C LEU A 376 33.58 25.71 -21.11
N THR A 377 32.64 25.12 -20.37
CA THR A 377 32.44 23.66 -20.36
C THR A 377 32.01 23.15 -21.74
N LEU A 378 31.16 23.90 -22.45
CA LEU A 378 30.80 23.59 -23.83
C LEU A 378 32.00 23.77 -24.76
N ALA A 379 32.75 24.88 -24.66
CA ALA A 379 33.90 25.14 -25.52
C ALA A 379 35.03 24.10 -25.36
N ASN A 380 35.31 23.68 -24.13
CA ASN A 380 36.37 22.71 -23.83
C ASN A 380 36.00 21.28 -24.27
N ASN A 381 34.71 20.93 -24.24
CA ASN A 381 34.25 19.57 -24.51
C ASN A 381 33.59 19.40 -25.89
N ALA A 382 33.21 20.47 -26.60
CA ALA A 382 32.51 20.36 -27.88
C ALA A 382 33.35 19.62 -28.93
N SER A 383 34.65 19.90 -29.01
CA SER A 383 35.56 19.25 -29.95
C SER A 383 35.75 17.76 -29.63
N SER A 384 35.81 17.39 -28.34
CA SER A 384 35.93 15.99 -27.91
C SER A 384 34.63 15.21 -28.09
N TRP A 385 33.48 15.85 -27.91
CA TRP A 385 32.18 15.26 -28.23
C TRP A 385 32.01 15.02 -29.72
N GLN A 386 32.50 15.93 -30.57
CA GLN A 386 32.37 15.84 -32.02
C GLN A 386 33.39 14.92 -32.69
N SER A 387 34.51 14.62 -32.05
CA SER A 387 35.56 13.74 -32.60
C SER A 387 35.34 12.25 -32.29
N LEU A 388 34.37 11.91 -31.45
CA LEU A 388 34.09 10.51 -31.10
C LEU A 388 33.58 9.75 -32.32
N SER A 389 34.28 8.67 -32.68
CA SER A 389 33.90 7.83 -33.82
C SER A 389 32.55 7.14 -33.58
N PRO A 390 31.70 6.99 -34.63
CA PRO A 390 30.50 6.16 -34.59
C PRO A 390 30.76 4.69 -34.20
N ASN A 391 32.00 4.23 -34.22
CA ASN A 391 32.40 2.87 -33.84
C ASN A 391 33.01 2.78 -32.43
N ALA A 392 33.05 3.87 -31.65
CA ALA A 392 33.61 3.88 -30.29
C ALA A 392 32.86 2.91 -29.35
N PRO A 393 33.44 2.48 -28.22
CA PRO A 393 32.74 1.66 -27.23
C PRO A 393 31.42 2.29 -26.80
N LEU A 394 30.40 1.45 -26.60
CA LEU A 394 29.03 1.86 -26.29
C LEU A 394 28.95 2.78 -25.05
N GLN A 395 29.78 2.50 -24.04
CA GLN A 395 29.87 3.28 -22.81
C GLN A 395 30.38 4.71 -23.05
N ASP A 396 31.33 4.89 -23.96
CA ASP A 396 31.90 6.21 -24.26
C ASP A 396 30.90 7.08 -25.02
N ARG A 397 30.13 6.48 -25.94
CA ARG A 397 29.02 7.15 -26.63
C ARG A 397 27.97 7.65 -25.63
N LEU A 398 27.62 6.81 -24.66
CA LEU A 398 26.67 7.14 -23.59
C LEU A 398 27.18 8.27 -22.70
N ASN A 399 28.45 8.22 -22.31
CA ASN A 399 29.07 9.24 -21.46
C ASN A 399 29.01 10.62 -22.12
N VAL A 400 29.25 10.68 -23.44
CA VAL A 400 29.12 11.92 -24.23
C VAL A 400 27.67 12.41 -24.26
N LEU A 401 26.70 11.55 -24.62
CA LEU A 401 25.28 11.94 -24.67
C LEU A 401 24.74 12.38 -23.31
N ALA A 402 25.11 11.68 -22.24
CA ALA A 402 24.75 12.03 -20.87
C ALA A 402 25.38 13.35 -20.42
N SER A 403 26.64 13.60 -20.80
CA SER A 403 27.33 14.86 -20.50
C SER A 403 26.65 16.05 -21.18
N ILE A 404 26.27 15.91 -22.46
CA ILE A 404 25.56 16.95 -23.20
C ILE A 404 24.16 17.18 -22.60
N LYS A 405 23.41 16.10 -22.29
CA LYS A 405 22.07 16.21 -21.68
C LYS A 405 22.12 16.83 -20.28
N LYS A 406 23.14 16.50 -19.48
CA LYS A 406 23.41 17.15 -18.18
C LYS A 406 23.69 18.65 -18.34
N LEU A 407 24.49 19.04 -19.33
CA LEU A 407 24.74 20.45 -19.64
C LEU A 407 23.44 21.16 -20.07
N LEU A 408 22.63 20.51 -20.92
CA LEU A 408 21.34 21.05 -21.37
C LEU A 408 20.36 21.30 -20.20
N LEU A 409 20.31 20.37 -19.24
CA LEU A 409 19.47 20.48 -18.03
C LEU A 409 20.00 21.53 -17.04
N ALA A 410 21.31 21.79 -17.03
CA ALA A 410 21.95 22.81 -16.20
C ALA A 410 21.74 24.25 -16.72
N ILE A 411 21.33 24.43 -17.98
CA ILE A 411 21.01 25.74 -18.55
C ILE A 411 19.65 26.22 -18.00
N PRO A 412 19.58 27.40 -17.36
CA PRO A 412 18.33 27.91 -16.78
C PRO A 412 17.30 28.26 -17.87
N THR A 413 16.07 27.75 -17.76
CA THR A 413 15.07 27.82 -18.86
C THR A 413 14.21 29.09 -18.93
N LYS A 414 14.16 29.93 -17.87
CA LYS A 414 13.65 31.33 -17.91
C LYS A 414 13.75 32.02 -16.55
N ARG A 415 13.90 33.36 -16.54
CA ARG A 415 13.70 34.18 -15.33
C ARG A 415 12.21 34.34 -15.02
N SER A 416 11.81 34.14 -13.76
CA SER A 416 10.50 34.54 -13.24
C SER A 416 10.69 35.52 -12.08
N GLY A 417 10.62 36.83 -12.34
CA GLY A 417 10.82 37.86 -11.32
C GLY A 417 10.49 39.29 -11.78
N PRO A 418 10.36 40.26 -10.85
CA PRO A 418 9.87 41.62 -11.12
C PRO A 418 10.80 42.51 -11.97
N PHE A 419 12.01 42.05 -12.30
CA PHE A 419 13.02 42.79 -13.08
C PHE A 419 13.17 42.28 -14.53
N GLU A 420 12.16 41.61 -15.08
CA GLU A 420 12.09 41.10 -16.48
C GLU A 420 12.35 42.19 -17.54
N LEU A 421 12.26 43.47 -17.17
CA LEU A 421 12.49 44.63 -18.05
C LEU A 421 13.98 45.03 -18.20
N LEU A 422 14.86 44.54 -17.33
CA LEU A 422 16.29 44.75 -17.44
C LEU A 422 16.83 43.62 -18.32
N SER A 423 17.31 43.95 -19.53
CA SER A 423 17.88 43.00 -20.49
C SER A 423 19.14 42.35 -19.91
N GLY A 424 18.95 41.29 -19.11
CA GLY A 424 20.03 40.44 -18.62
C GLY A 424 20.53 39.48 -19.70
N PRO A 425 21.31 38.45 -19.33
CA PRO A 425 21.93 37.52 -20.28
C PRO A 425 20.93 36.56 -20.93
N ASP A 426 19.62 36.87 -21.00
CA ASP A 426 18.59 35.99 -21.55
C ASP A 426 18.85 35.62 -23.02
N LYS A 427 19.43 36.53 -23.81
CA LYS A 427 19.90 36.23 -25.17
C LYS A 427 21.07 35.23 -25.17
N ALA A 428 22.00 35.36 -24.21
CA ALA A 428 23.13 34.45 -24.07
C ALA A 428 22.68 33.05 -23.60
N ILE A 429 21.69 32.98 -22.71
CA ILE A 429 21.04 31.73 -22.29
C ILE A 429 20.39 31.04 -23.49
N GLN A 430 19.58 31.78 -24.26
CA GLN A 430 18.92 31.22 -25.45
C GLN A 430 19.93 30.75 -26.50
N HIS A 431 20.98 31.53 -26.74
CA HIS A 431 22.04 31.18 -27.67
C HIS A 431 22.79 29.92 -27.23
N LEU A 432 23.21 29.84 -25.96
CA LEU A 432 23.87 28.67 -25.39
C LEU A 432 22.96 27.44 -25.45
N GLN A 433 21.67 27.59 -25.12
CA GLN A 433 20.70 26.49 -25.21
C GLN A 433 20.56 25.98 -26.64
N GLN A 434 20.45 26.87 -27.62
CA GLN A 434 20.35 26.50 -29.04
C GLN A 434 21.63 25.79 -29.52
N GLN A 435 22.81 26.28 -29.12
CA GLN A 435 24.09 25.66 -29.46
C GLN A 435 24.22 24.26 -28.85
N THR A 436 23.95 24.11 -27.56
CA THR A 436 23.99 22.80 -26.87
C THR A 436 23.00 21.82 -27.47
N LEU A 437 21.78 22.27 -27.78
CA LEU A 437 20.73 21.44 -28.37
C LEU A 437 21.09 21.02 -29.81
N ALA A 438 21.70 21.90 -30.60
CA ALA A 438 22.20 21.54 -31.92
C ALA A 438 23.31 20.47 -31.84
N ILE A 439 24.27 20.64 -30.92
CA ILE A 439 25.32 19.62 -30.67
C ILE A 439 24.68 18.30 -30.21
N TYR A 440 23.72 18.34 -29.30
CA TYR A 440 23.02 17.14 -28.83
C TYR A 440 22.35 16.38 -29.97
N HIS A 441 21.56 17.07 -30.80
CA HIS A 441 20.88 16.44 -31.93
C HIS A 441 21.85 15.91 -32.99
N GLN A 442 22.95 16.62 -33.24
CA GLN A 442 24.00 16.12 -34.13
C GLN A 442 24.64 14.84 -33.56
N GLN A 443 24.98 14.83 -32.27
CA GLN A 443 25.67 13.70 -31.64
C GLN A 443 24.78 12.48 -31.44
N ILE A 444 23.51 12.66 -31.08
CA ILE A 444 22.58 11.52 -30.98
C ILE A 444 22.38 10.87 -32.34
N GLN A 445 22.36 11.64 -33.43
CA GLN A 445 22.32 11.10 -34.79
C GLN A 445 23.61 10.36 -35.15
N VAL A 446 24.78 10.95 -34.93
CA VAL A 446 26.07 10.35 -35.32
C VAL A 446 26.39 9.09 -34.51
N LEU A 447 26.05 9.04 -33.22
CA LEU A 447 26.49 7.98 -32.32
C LEU A 447 25.48 6.84 -32.18
N LEU A 448 24.17 7.16 -32.19
CA LEU A 448 23.11 6.20 -31.90
C LEU A 448 22.37 5.71 -33.16
N TRP A 449 22.29 6.52 -34.22
CA TRP A 449 21.62 6.10 -35.46
C TRP A 449 22.36 4.94 -36.15
N PRO A 450 23.70 4.97 -36.34
CA PRO A 450 24.43 3.83 -36.93
C PRO A 450 24.31 2.56 -36.08
N PHE A 451 24.24 2.71 -34.75
CA PHE A 451 24.05 1.58 -33.84
C PHE A 451 22.69 0.91 -34.03
N ILE A 452 21.59 1.68 -34.04
CA ILE A 452 20.25 1.15 -34.27
C ILE A 452 20.13 0.51 -35.66
N THR A 453 20.70 1.15 -36.69
CA THR A 453 20.68 0.59 -38.06
C THR A 453 21.46 -0.71 -38.15
N GLN A 454 22.62 -0.80 -37.51
CA GLN A 454 23.41 -2.02 -37.45
C GLN A 454 22.66 -3.12 -36.69
N ASP A 455 22.01 -2.80 -35.56
CA ASP A 455 21.19 -3.75 -34.80
C ASP A 455 20.03 -4.31 -35.63
N PHE A 456 19.40 -3.48 -36.47
CA PHE A 456 18.37 -3.97 -37.38
C PHE A 456 18.96 -4.90 -38.44
N VAL A 457 20.10 -4.54 -39.03
CA VAL A 457 20.77 -5.37 -40.04
C VAL A 457 21.28 -6.70 -39.44
N THR A 458 21.80 -6.69 -38.21
CA THR A 458 22.23 -7.93 -37.53
C THR A 458 21.04 -8.81 -37.18
N THR A 459 19.94 -8.23 -36.67
CA THR A 459 18.71 -8.98 -36.38
C THR A 459 18.07 -9.56 -37.64
N LEU A 460 18.17 -8.85 -38.78
CA LEU A 460 17.68 -9.36 -40.07
C LEU A 460 18.53 -10.51 -40.63
N ASN A 461 19.85 -10.47 -40.45
CA ASN A 461 20.75 -11.52 -40.93
C ASN A 461 20.90 -12.70 -39.96
N ASP A 462 20.38 -12.58 -38.74
CA ASP A 462 20.48 -13.62 -37.73
C ASP A 462 19.46 -14.75 -37.99
N SER A 463 19.98 -15.92 -38.35
CA SER A 463 19.18 -17.13 -38.58
C SER A 463 18.45 -17.64 -37.33
N ALA A 464 18.86 -17.25 -36.12
CA ALA A 464 18.21 -17.63 -34.87
C ALA A 464 16.99 -16.75 -34.51
N SER A 465 16.81 -15.63 -35.22
CA SER A 465 15.72 -14.69 -34.94
C SER A 465 14.35 -15.23 -35.38
N SER A 466 13.33 -15.05 -34.53
CA SER A 466 11.97 -15.52 -34.83
C SER A 466 11.38 -14.84 -36.09
N PRO A 467 10.56 -15.54 -36.91
CA PRO A 467 9.93 -14.95 -38.09
C PRO A 467 9.17 -13.65 -37.83
N THR A 468 8.52 -13.55 -36.66
CA THR A 468 7.83 -12.34 -36.20
C THR A 468 8.78 -11.16 -36.01
N LEU A 469 9.93 -11.40 -35.37
CA LEU A 469 10.93 -10.36 -35.15
C LEU A 469 11.57 -9.93 -36.48
N VAL A 470 11.85 -10.87 -37.38
CA VAL A 470 12.39 -10.59 -38.71
C VAL A 470 11.43 -9.72 -39.53
N TYR A 471 10.13 -10.06 -39.57
CA TYR A 471 9.11 -9.25 -40.26
C TYR A 471 9.03 -7.83 -39.69
N LYS A 472 8.93 -7.70 -38.36
CA LYS A 472 8.86 -6.39 -37.70
C LYS A 472 10.10 -5.53 -37.96
N THR A 473 11.28 -6.16 -37.96
CA THR A 473 12.57 -5.50 -38.21
C THR A 473 12.71 -5.09 -39.66
N LEU A 474 12.22 -5.89 -40.61
CA LEU A 474 12.20 -5.53 -42.03
C LEU A 474 11.33 -4.29 -42.24
N LYS A 475 10.13 -4.27 -41.64
CA LYS A 475 9.23 -3.12 -41.64
C LYS A 475 9.93 -1.86 -41.10
N ALA A 476 10.57 -1.95 -39.94
CA ALA A 476 11.36 -0.84 -39.38
C ALA A 476 12.51 -0.39 -40.31
N TYR A 477 13.21 -1.34 -40.94
CA TYR A 477 14.28 -1.05 -41.89
C TYR A 477 13.77 -0.32 -43.15
N LEU A 478 12.57 -0.67 -43.65
CA LEU A 478 11.91 0.03 -44.75
C LEU A 478 11.48 1.45 -44.35
N MET A 479 10.99 1.65 -43.11
CA MET A 479 10.64 2.97 -42.57
C MET A 479 11.85 3.91 -42.52
N ILE A 480 13.00 3.44 -42.01
CA ILE A 480 14.22 4.25 -41.95
C ILE A 480 14.88 4.46 -43.33
N SER A 481 14.49 3.67 -44.33
CA SER A 481 14.96 3.77 -45.72
C SER A 481 14.02 4.55 -46.66
N ARG A 482 12.95 5.18 -46.13
CA ARG A 482 11.88 5.88 -46.89
C ARG A 482 11.07 5.01 -47.85
N LEU A 483 11.11 3.69 -47.68
CA LEU A 483 10.33 2.76 -48.49
C LEU A 483 8.96 2.46 -47.86
N GLU A 484 8.75 2.89 -46.61
CA GLU A 484 7.50 2.75 -45.87
C GLU A 484 7.22 4.02 -45.03
N LYS A 485 5.97 4.22 -44.60
CA LYS A 485 5.56 5.34 -43.76
C LYS A 485 6.29 5.32 -42.41
N TYR A 486 7.01 6.39 -42.10
CA TYR A 486 7.75 6.52 -40.85
C TYR A 486 6.82 6.61 -39.62
N ASP A 487 7.03 5.72 -38.64
CA ASP A 487 6.34 5.72 -37.34
C ASP A 487 7.36 5.66 -36.19
N ALA A 488 7.50 6.77 -35.46
CA ALA A 488 8.45 6.88 -34.35
C ALA A 488 8.10 5.97 -33.16
N ASN A 489 6.81 5.71 -32.90
CA ASN A 489 6.36 4.89 -31.78
C ASN A 489 6.61 3.41 -32.06
N TYR A 490 6.36 2.98 -33.30
CA TYR A 490 6.67 1.63 -33.76
C TYR A 490 8.17 1.35 -33.64
N LEU A 491 9.01 2.25 -34.18
CA LEU A 491 10.48 2.13 -34.08
C LEU A 491 10.95 2.10 -32.62
N THR A 492 10.44 2.98 -31.77
CA THR A 492 10.77 3.00 -30.33
C THR A 492 10.43 1.68 -29.65
N THR A 493 9.26 1.12 -29.95
CA THR A 493 8.77 -0.13 -29.33
C THR A 493 9.58 -1.33 -29.79
N LEU A 494 9.84 -1.42 -31.10
CA LEU A 494 10.63 -2.51 -31.67
C LEU A 494 12.10 -2.45 -31.22
N THR A 495 12.73 -1.27 -31.21
CA THR A 495 14.10 -1.13 -30.72
C THR A 495 14.21 -1.57 -29.25
N ARG A 496 13.18 -1.27 -28.44
CA ARG A 496 13.11 -1.77 -27.05
C ARG A 496 12.99 -3.29 -26.99
N GLU A 497 12.21 -3.90 -27.87
CA GLU A 497 12.06 -5.37 -28.00
C GLU A 497 13.39 -6.03 -28.37
N ILE A 498 14.07 -5.53 -29.41
CA ILE A 498 15.38 -6.04 -29.88
C ILE A 498 16.45 -5.87 -28.79
N TRP A 499 16.53 -4.70 -28.16
CA TRP A 499 17.49 -4.46 -27.09
C TRP A 499 17.23 -5.29 -25.84
N ARG A 500 16.01 -5.76 -25.61
CA ARG A 500 15.72 -6.72 -24.53
C ARG A 500 16.41 -8.08 -24.76
N LEU A 501 16.64 -8.45 -26.01
CA LEU A 501 17.27 -9.71 -26.38
C LEU A 501 18.81 -9.61 -26.37
N HIS A 502 19.36 -8.46 -26.77
CA HIS A 502 20.80 -8.31 -26.99
C HIS A 502 21.56 -7.47 -25.94
N LEU A 503 20.88 -6.64 -25.13
CA LEU A 503 21.52 -5.79 -24.11
C LEU A 503 21.20 -6.22 -22.68
N LEU A 504 22.19 -6.08 -21.79
CA LEU A 504 22.08 -6.29 -20.34
C LEU A 504 21.18 -5.23 -19.67
N ASP A 505 20.46 -5.58 -18.60
CA ASP A 505 19.49 -4.70 -17.92
C ASP A 505 20.03 -3.32 -17.52
N GLY A 506 21.26 -3.28 -17.00
CA GLY A 506 21.92 -2.03 -16.61
C GLY A 506 22.20 -1.10 -17.79
N GLN A 507 22.47 -1.64 -18.98
CA GLN A 507 22.66 -0.84 -20.20
C GLN A 507 21.30 -0.36 -20.72
N ARG A 508 20.29 -1.23 -20.76
CA ARG A 508 18.94 -0.91 -21.27
C ARG A 508 18.31 0.32 -20.62
N GLN A 509 18.37 0.42 -19.28
CA GLN A 509 17.77 1.54 -18.55
C GLN A 509 18.41 2.89 -18.90
N VAL A 510 19.69 2.88 -19.29
CA VAL A 510 20.44 4.09 -19.67
C VAL A 510 20.04 4.58 -21.07
N PHE A 511 19.66 3.69 -22.00
CA PHE A 511 19.31 4.07 -23.37
C PHE A 511 17.86 4.50 -23.57
N LEU A 512 16.92 3.97 -22.77
CA LEU A 512 15.48 4.25 -22.92
C LEU A 512 15.13 5.76 -23.02
N PRO A 513 15.75 6.68 -22.26
CA PRO A 513 15.45 8.12 -22.33
C PRO A 513 15.92 8.81 -23.62
N TYR A 514 16.72 8.15 -24.46
CA TYR A 514 17.26 8.71 -25.71
C TYR A 514 16.50 8.24 -26.95
N LEU A 515 15.78 7.10 -26.87
CA LEU A 515 15.03 6.53 -27.99
C LEU A 515 13.92 7.47 -28.51
N THR A 516 13.22 8.15 -27.61
CA THR A 516 12.21 9.13 -27.99
C THR A 516 12.82 10.34 -28.69
N ASP A 517 14.01 10.76 -28.24
CA ASP A 517 14.69 11.96 -28.76
C ASP A 517 15.25 11.70 -30.18
N ILE A 518 15.79 10.50 -30.44
CA ILE A 518 16.35 10.13 -31.75
C ILE A 518 15.26 9.95 -32.81
N PHE A 519 14.17 9.23 -32.48
CA PHE A 519 13.10 8.98 -33.46
C PHE A 519 12.18 10.18 -33.69
N ALA A 520 12.25 11.21 -32.84
CA ALA A 520 11.59 12.50 -33.09
C ALA A 520 12.22 13.28 -34.27
N GLN A 521 13.47 12.99 -34.64
CA GLN A 521 14.17 13.63 -35.77
C GLN A 521 14.78 12.56 -36.71
N PRO A 522 14.01 12.04 -37.68
CA PRO A 522 14.43 10.94 -38.52
C PRO A 522 15.65 11.27 -39.38
N THR A 523 16.62 10.36 -39.41
CA THR A 523 17.72 10.37 -40.37
C THR A 523 17.51 9.21 -41.34
N PHE A 524 17.54 9.42 -42.64
CA PHE A 524 17.22 8.35 -43.57
C PHE A 524 18.48 7.71 -44.14
N ILE A 525 18.48 6.38 -44.25
CA ILE A 525 19.58 5.61 -44.82
C ILE A 525 19.29 5.24 -46.28
N ALA A 526 20.35 4.93 -47.04
CA ALA A 526 20.21 4.35 -48.36
C ALA A 526 19.76 2.89 -48.24
N PRO A 527 18.69 2.45 -48.94
CA PRO A 527 18.20 1.07 -48.84
C PRO A 527 19.17 0.08 -49.48
N ASP A 528 19.56 -0.95 -48.73
CA ASP A 528 20.24 -2.12 -49.30
C ASP A 528 19.19 -3.05 -49.96
N ARG A 529 19.10 -2.98 -51.29
CA ARG A 529 18.15 -3.79 -52.07
C ARG A 529 18.48 -5.29 -52.04
N THR A 530 19.75 -5.66 -51.84
CA THR A 530 20.14 -7.08 -51.79
C THR A 530 19.64 -7.72 -50.51
N LEU A 531 19.87 -7.05 -49.37
CA LEU A 531 19.35 -7.46 -48.07
C LEU A 531 17.82 -7.53 -48.07
N ILE A 532 17.14 -6.46 -48.53
CA ILE A 532 15.67 -6.42 -48.57
C ILE A 532 15.10 -7.60 -49.37
N ASN A 533 15.65 -7.87 -50.56
CA ASN A 533 15.15 -8.96 -51.41
C ASN A 533 15.46 -10.33 -50.83
N HIS A 534 16.63 -10.50 -50.18
CA HIS A 534 16.99 -11.74 -49.50
C HIS A 534 16.01 -12.07 -48.37
N ILE A 535 15.73 -11.11 -47.49
CA ILE A 535 14.80 -11.29 -46.37
C ILE A 535 13.36 -11.49 -46.87
N ARG A 536 12.92 -10.75 -47.90
CA ARG A 536 11.60 -10.97 -48.52
C ARG A 536 11.46 -12.38 -49.07
N SER A 537 12.50 -12.90 -49.74
CA SER A 537 12.52 -14.29 -50.21
C SER A 537 12.40 -15.28 -49.06
N GLN A 538 13.11 -15.05 -47.94
CA GLN A 538 13.04 -15.91 -46.77
C GLN A 538 11.64 -15.90 -46.13
N LEU A 539 11.02 -14.73 -45.97
CA LEU A 539 9.66 -14.62 -45.42
C LEU A 539 8.62 -15.24 -46.36
N SER A 540 8.82 -15.15 -47.68
CA SER A 540 7.91 -15.76 -48.67
C SER A 540 7.97 -17.30 -48.72
N GLN A 541 8.99 -17.92 -48.11
CA GLN A 541 9.09 -19.38 -47.98
C GLN A 541 8.32 -19.94 -46.78
N LEU A 542 7.80 -19.09 -45.89
CA LEU A 542 6.98 -19.53 -44.76
C LEU A 542 5.64 -20.10 -45.25
N PRO A 543 5.05 -21.07 -44.53
CA PRO A 543 3.69 -21.51 -44.80
C PRO A 543 2.72 -20.32 -44.82
N ILE A 544 1.80 -20.31 -45.78
CA ILE A 544 0.96 -19.12 -46.03
C ILE A 544 0.09 -18.72 -44.83
N ASN A 545 -0.32 -19.69 -44.01
CA ASN A 545 -1.07 -19.44 -42.78
C ASN A 545 -0.20 -18.73 -41.72
N ASP A 546 1.06 -19.11 -41.60
CA ASP A 546 2.00 -18.49 -40.67
C ASP A 546 2.33 -17.07 -41.12
N LEU A 547 2.56 -16.87 -42.42
CA LEU A 547 2.78 -15.54 -43.00
C LEU A 547 1.57 -14.62 -42.78
N ALA A 548 0.34 -15.13 -43.02
CA ALA A 548 -0.89 -14.39 -42.74
C ALA A 548 -1.04 -14.04 -41.26
N TYR A 549 -0.65 -14.95 -40.34
CA TYR A 549 -0.69 -14.69 -38.91
C TYR A 549 0.34 -13.62 -38.47
N LEU A 550 1.53 -13.61 -39.08
CA LEU A 550 2.55 -12.59 -38.83
C LEU A 550 2.06 -11.18 -39.20
N ILE A 551 1.48 -11.05 -40.40
CA ILE A 551 0.88 -9.80 -40.89
C ILE A 551 -0.24 -9.36 -39.93
N PHE A 552 -1.13 -10.30 -39.59
CA PHE A 552 -2.25 -10.06 -38.69
C PHE A 552 -1.79 -9.54 -37.32
N ASN A 553 -0.82 -10.20 -36.70
CA ASN A 553 -0.33 -9.84 -35.36
C ASN A 553 0.40 -8.48 -35.35
N ASP A 554 1.11 -8.12 -36.42
CA ASP A 554 1.71 -6.80 -36.59
C ASP A 554 0.65 -5.70 -36.74
N GLN A 555 -0.34 -5.91 -37.62
CA GLN A 555 -1.44 -4.97 -37.82
C GLN A 555 -2.25 -4.75 -36.54
N LEU A 556 -2.49 -5.82 -35.78
CA LEU A 556 -3.19 -5.77 -34.51
C LEU A 556 -2.39 -5.00 -33.44
N GLY A 557 -1.06 -5.09 -33.46
CA GLY A 557 -0.15 -4.46 -32.50
C GLY A 557 0.08 -2.95 -32.69
N ALA A 558 -0.19 -2.39 -33.87
CA ALA A 558 0.21 -1.03 -34.25
C ALA A 558 -0.46 0.11 -33.44
N ASN A 559 -1.59 -0.14 -32.78
CA ASN A 559 -2.38 0.89 -32.09
C ASN A 559 -2.51 0.69 -30.57
N GLN A 560 -1.79 -0.25 -29.97
CA GLN A 560 -1.97 -0.60 -28.56
C GLN A 560 -1.15 0.28 -27.63
N THR A 561 -1.82 1.00 -26.75
CA THR A 561 -1.18 1.77 -25.66
C THR A 561 -1.63 1.34 -24.27
N LEU A 562 -2.65 0.47 -24.21
CA LEU A 562 -3.28 0.02 -22.98
C LEU A 562 -2.97 -1.46 -22.72
N SER A 563 -2.93 -1.82 -21.45
CA SER A 563 -2.81 -3.21 -21.01
C SER A 563 -3.58 -3.37 -19.70
N LEU A 564 -4.29 -4.50 -19.54
CA LEU A 564 -4.97 -4.81 -18.30
C LEU A 564 -3.93 -5.23 -17.26
N ASN A 565 -3.90 -4.51 -16.13
CA ASN A 565 -2.99 -4.76 -15.02
C ASN A 565 -3.80 -4.93 -13.72
N LEU A 566 -3.89 -6.18 -13.24
CA LEU A 566 -4.50 -6.49 -11.94
C LEU A 566 -3.47 -6.55 -10.80
N THR A 567 -2.17 -6.58 -11.10
CA THR A 567 -1.10 -6.70 -10.10
C THR A 567 -0.94 -5.46 -9.23
N GLN A 568 -1.44 -4.31 -9.69
CA GLN A 568 -1.42 -3.05 -8.96
C GLN A 568 -2.69 -2.78 -8.13
N ASN A 569 -3.70 -3.63 -8.22
CA ASN A 569 -4.96 -3.45 -7.49
C ASN A 569 -4.80 -3.88 -6.03
N LYS A 570 -4.76 -2.89 -5.13
CA LYS A 570 -4.55 -3.11 -3.69
C LYS A 570 -5.51 -4.11 -3.04
N GLN A 571 -6.78 -4.15 -3.47
CA GLN A 571 -7.76 -5.08 -2.91
C GLN A 571 -7.47 -6.51 -3.36
N ILE A 572 -7.18 -6.73 -4.64
CA ILE A 572 -6.80 -8.05 -5.16
C ILE A 572 -5.50 -8.52 -4.49
N THR A 573 -4.51 -7.64 -4.34
CA THR A 573 -3.22 -7.98 -3.72
C THR A 573 -3.28 -8.30 -2.23
N THR A 574 -4.42 -8.09 -1.55
CA THR A 574 -4.59 -8.52 -0.16
C THR A 574 -4.85 -10.03 -0.03
N VAL A 575 -5.45 -10.65 -1.05
CA VAL A 575 -5.82 -12.07 -1.05
C VAL A 575 -4.95 -12.86 -2.02
N PHE A 576 -4.61 -12.26 -3.16
CA PHE A 576 -3.88 -12.88 -4.24
C PHE A 576 -2.51 -12.24 -4.42
N ALA A 577 -1.46 -13.04 -4.52
CA ALA A 577 -0.13 -12.61 -4.91
C ALA A 577 0.16 -13.04 -6.36
N PHE A 578 1.15 -12.39 -6.99
CA PHE A 578 1.53 -12.64 -8.38
C PHE A 578 3.00 -13.04 -8.45
N GLN A 579 3.32 -14.17 -9.07
CA GLN A 579 4.70 -14.67 -9.21
C GLN A 579 5.57 -13.68 -10.02
N ASN A 580 4.99 -13.09 -11.06
CA ASN A 580 5.53 -12.02 -11.87
C ASN A 580 4.64 -10.76 -11.75
N PRO A 581 4.99 -9.79 -10.90
CA PRO A 581 4.22 -8.57 -10.69
C PRO A 581 4.20 -7.63 -11.91
N ALA A 582 5.12 -7.80 -12.85
CA ALA A 582 5.19 -7.00 -14.08
C ALA A 582 4.33 -7.55 -15.22
N MET A 583 3.70 -8.72 -15.03
CA MET A 583 2.85 -9.32 -16.05
C MET A 583 1.59 -8.48 -16.26
N THR A 584 1.30 -8.16 -17.52
CA THR A 584 0.09 -7.48 -17.95
C THR A 584 -0.52 -8.22 -19.13
N ILE A 585 -1.83 -8.06 -19.33
CA ILE A 585 -2.51 -8.61 -20.50
C ILE A 585 -2.58 -7.50 -21.56
N PRO A 586 -1.95 -7.67 -22.73
CA PRO A 586 -2.06 -6.73 -23.85
C PRO A 586 -3.51 -6.49 -24.26
N GLU A 587 -3.84 -5.27 -24.70
CA GLU A 587 -5.18 -4.89 -25.17
C GLU A 587 -5.75 -5.83 -26.24
N LYS A 588 -4.91 -6.35 -27.16
CA LYS A 588 -5.33 -7.36 -28.15
C LYS A 588 -5.91 -8.65 -27.58
N TYR A 589 -5.64 -8.97 -26.33
CA TYR A 589 -6.17 -10.15 -25.66
C TYR A 589 -7.23 -9.77 -24.62
N THR A 590 -8.00 -8.70 -24.89
CA THR A 590 -9.10 -8.26 -24.05
C THR A 590 -10.37 -8.04 -24.88
N ALA A 591 -11.53 -8.02 -24.22
CA ALA A 591 -12.83 -7.81 -24.88
C ALA A 591 -13.04 -6.37 -25.41
N ILE A 592 -12.06 -5.48 -25.18
CA ILE A 592 -12.09 -4.10 -25.70
C ILE A 592 -12.05 -4.09 -27.23
N VAL A 593 -11.34 -5.05 -27.85
CA VAL A 593 -11.23 -5.14 -29.31
C VAL A 593 -12.44 -5.93 -29.86
N PRO A 594 -13.32 -5.32 -30.67
CA PRO A 594 -14.51 -6.00 -31.18
C PRO A 594 -14.16 -7.19 -32.09
N SER A 595 -14.89 -8.30 -31.96
CA SER A 595 -14.71 -9.52 -32.77
C SER A 595 -14.82 -9.26 -34.27
N ASP A 596 -15.69 -8.34 -34.68
CA ASP A 596 -15.87 -7.98 -36.09
C ASP A 596 -14.61 -7.34 -36.68
N HIS A 597 -13.91 -6.53 -35.89
CA HIS A 597 -12.65 -5.91 -36.31
C HIS A 597 -11.54 -6.96 -36.47
N ILE A 598 -11.46 -7.90 -35.53
CA ILE A 598 -10.53 -9.04 -35.59
C ILE A 598 -10.77 -9.87 -36.86
N GLN A 599 -12.04 -10.19 -37.19
CA GLN A 599 -12.39 -10.94 -38.40
C GLN A 599 -12.03 -10.18 -39.69
N GLN A 600 -12.28 -8.87 -39.73
CA GLN A 600 -11.90 -8.03 -40.88
C GLN A 600 -10.39 -8.00 -41.09
N LEU A 601 -9.61 -7.85 -40.01
CA LEU A 601 -8.15 -7.87 -40.06
C LEU A 601 -7.61 -9.24 -40.49
N ALA A 602 -8.21 -10.34 -40.04
CA ALA A 602 -7.82 -11.69 -40.47
C ALA A 602 -8.04 -11.89 -41.98
N ASN A 603 -9.17 -11.42 -42.51
CA ASN A 603 -9.46 -11.45 -43.95
C ASN A 603 -8.48 -10.59 -44.75
N GLN A 604 -8.14 -9.39 -44.25
CA GLN A 604 -7.16 -8.52 -44.88
C GLN A 604 -5.76 -9.15 -44.88
N SER A 605 -5.34 -9.73 -43.76
CA SER A 605 -4.03 -10.36 -43.61
C SER A 605 -3.89 -11.60 -44.49
N ALA A 606 -4.96 -12.39 -44.63
CA ALA A 606 -5.01 -13.51 -45.57
C ALA A 606 -4.83 -13.05 -47.02
N LYS A 607 -5.46 -11.94 -47.40
CA LYS A 607 -5.29 -11.33 -48.73
C LYS A 607 -3.85 -10.85 -48.94
N GLU A 608 -3.31 -10.09 -48.00
CA GLU A 608 -1.93 -9.58 -48.06
C GLU A 608 -0.87 -10.70 -48.10
N ALA A 609 -1.11 -11.82 -47.43
CA ALA A 609 -0.23 -13.00 -47.50
C ALA A 609 -0.26 -13.72 -48.85
N THR A 610 -1.34 -13.59 -49.63
CA THR A 610 -1.45 -14.21 -50.96
C THR A 610 -0.99 -13.30 -52.08
N GLU A 611 -1.37 -12.02 -52.05
CA GLU A 611 -1.07 -11.05 -53.11
C GLU A 611 0.29 -10.35 -52.89
N GLY A 612 0.80 -10.40 -51.66
CA GLY A 612 1.92 -9.60 -51.20
C GLY A 612 1.48 -8.23 -50.68
N ASN A 613 2.36 -7.57 -49.92
CA ASN A 613 2.17 -6.21 -49.42
C ASN A 613 3.45 -5.37 -49.58
N GLU A 614 3.43 -4.12 -49.12
CA GLU A 614 4.59 -3.21 -49.22
C GLU A 614 5.84 -3.75 -48.49
N ILE A 615 5.66 -4.60 -47.49
CA ILE A 615 6.74 -5.15 -46.65
C ILE A 615 7.34 -6.41 -47.29
N ILE A 616 6.51 -7.41 -47.63
CA ILE A 616 6.94 -8.71 -48.18
C ILE A 616 7.24 -8.62 -49.68
N GLY A 617 6.68 -7.62 -50.38
CA GLY A 617 6.73 -7.54 -51.83
C GLY A 617 5.71 -8.46 -52.50
N LYS A 618 5.68 -8.46 -53.84
CA LYS A 618 4.74 -9.29 -54.61
C LYS A 618 5.07 -10.77 -54.48
N ILE A 619 4.08 -11.59 -54.16
CA ILE A 619 4.21 -13.04 -54.08
C ILE A 619 3.72 -13.64 -55.39
N THR A 620 4.58 -14.39 -56.08
CA THR A 620 4.27 -15.04 -57.38
C THR A 620 3.79 -16.48 -57.24
N ALA A 621 3.87 -17.05 -56.04
CA ALA A 621 3.42 -18.41 -55.77
C ALA A 621 1.88 -18.48 -55.68
N GLN A 622 1.26 -19.31 -56.52
CA GLN A 622 -0.19 -19.55 -56.46
C GLN A 622 -0.51 -20.50 -55.30
N SER A 623 -1.16 -19.98 -54.26
CA SER A 623 -1.80 -20.81 -53.23
C SER A 623 -3.09 -21.41 -53.77
N THR A 624 -3.29 -22.71 -53.58
CA THR A 624 -4.56 -23.40 -53.89
C THR A 624 -5.61 -23.22 -52.79
N ALA A 625 -5.22 -22.68 -51.63
CA ALA A 625 -6.11 -22.49 -50.49
C ALA A 625 -6.98 -21.23 -50.66
N SER A 626 -8.26 -21.33 -50.31
CA SER A 626 -9.19 -20.20 -50.34
C SER A 626 -8.82 -19.15 -49.28
N LEU A 627 -9.04 -17.86 -49.58
CA LEU A 627 -8.79 -16.76 -48.63
C LEU A 627 -9.51 -16.95 -47.28
N SER A 628 -10.74 -17.49 -47.31
CA SER A 628 -11.51 -17.78 -46.11
C SER A 628 -10.88 -18.87 -45.25
N SER A 629 -10.30 -19.92 -45.85
CA SER A 629 -9.60 -20.97 -45.09
C SER A 629 -8.33 -20.45 -44.40
N ILE A 630 -7.60 -19.52 -45.04
CA ILE A 630 -6.41 -18.89 -44.44
C ILE A 630 -6.83 -17.97 -43.29
N ALA A 631 -7.86 -17.14 -43.49
CA ALA A 631 -8.39 -16.27 -42.45
C ALA A 631 -8.88 -17.08 -41.22
N GLN A 632 -9.52 -18.23 -41.43
CA GLN A 632 -9.94 -19.12 -40.34
C GLN A 632 -8.74 -19.72 -39.58
N ALA A 633 -7.67 -20.09 -40.29
CA ALA A 633 -6.44 -20.57 -39.65
C ALA A 633 -5.79 -19.46 -38.79
N VAL A 634 -5.73 -18.23 -39.30
CA VAL A 634 -5.26 -17.05 -38.53
C VAL A 634 -6.09 -16.83 -37.27
N MET A 635 -7.42 -16.91 -37.37
CA MET A 635 -8.32 -16.78 -36.22
C MET A 635 -8.11 -17.88 -35.17
N THR A 636 -7.90 -19.11 -35.63
CA THR A 636 -7.64 -20.26 -34.75
C THR A 636 -6.35 -20.05 -33.96
N GLN A 637 -5.28 -19.62 -34.64
CA GLN A 637 -4.00 -19.31 -34.01
C GLN A 637 -4.12 -18.13 -33.04
N TYR A 638 -4.83 -17.06 -33.42
CA TYR A 638 -5.07 -15.90 -32.56
C TYR A 638 -5.79 -16.27 -31.27
N TYR A 639 -6.86 -17.05 -31.34
CA TYR A 639 -7.60 -17.48 -30.15
C TYR A 639 -6.83 -18.52 -29.31
N ALA A 640 -5.91 -19.28 -29.91
CA ALA A 640 -4.98 -20.11 -29.16
C ALA A 640 -4.00 -19.26 -28.33
N ASP A 641 -3.39 -18.23 -28.93
CA ASP A 641 -2.52 -17.28 -28.22
C ASP A 641 -3.30 -16.46 -27.17
N TYR A 642 -4.56 -16.13 -27.46
CA TYR A 642 -5.48 -15.49 -26.53
C TYR A 642 -5.69 -16.36 -25.29
N ALA A 643 -6.07 -17.62 -25.49
CA ALA A 643 -6.31 -18.58 -24.43
C ALA A 643 -5.03 -18.81 -23.61
N LYS A 644 -3.89 -19.00 -24.28
CA LYS A 644 -2.60 -19.17 -23.61
C LYS A 644 -2.22 -17.97 -22.74
N THR A 645 -2.40 -16.75 -23.24
CA THR A 645 -2.09 -15.52 -22.48
C THR A 645 -2.91 -15.44 -21.19
N TRP A 646 -4.20 -15.78 -21.25
CA TRP A 646 -5.07 -15.81 -20.07
C TRP A 646 -4.74 -16.97 -19.13
N GLN A 647 -4.43 -18.16 -19.65
CA GLN A 647 -4.00 -19.29 -18.84
C GLN A 647 -2.71 -18.99 -18.08
N ASP A 648 -1.69 -18.44 -18.77
CA ASP A 648 -0.43 -18.01 -18.15
C ASP A 648 -0.67 -16.94 -17.09
N PHE A 649 -1.60 -16.01 -17.35
CA PHE A 649 -1.98 -14.98 -16.39
C PHE A 649 -2.66 -15.55 -15.14
N LEU A 650 -3.52 -16.56 -15.28
CA LEU A 650 -4.15 -17.23 -14.14
C LEU A 650 -3.14 -18.06 -13.34
N ASN A 651 -2.24 -18.77 -14.02
CA ASN A 651 -1.18 -19.55 -13.39
C ASN A 651 -0.16 -18.67 -12.64
N ASN A 652 -0.06 -17.39 -13.02
CA ASN A 652 0.74 -16.39 -12.32
C ASN A 652 0.13 -15.98 -10.96
N ILE A 653 -1.14 -16.26 -10.70
CA ILE A 653 -1.85 -15.89 -9.49
C ILE A 653 -1.73 -17.01 -8.44
N MET A 654 -1.38 -16.64 -7.21
CA MET A 654 -1.34 -17.52 -6.05
C MET A 654 -2.05 -16.88 -4.87
N ILE A 655 -2.36 -17.64 -3.83
CA ILE A 655 -2.85 -17.07 -2.56
C ILE A 655 -1.69 -16.33 -1.88
N ALA A 656 -1.96 -15.11 -1.41
CA ALA A 656 -0.97 -14.31 -0.70
C ALA A 656 -0.57 -15.02 0.61
N PRO A 657 0.73 -15.04 0.97
CA PRO A 657 1.15 -15.62 2.24
C PRO A 657 0.58 -14.80 3.41
N PHE A 658 0.13 -15.48 4.45
CA PHE A 658 -0.40 -14.85 5.66
C PHE A 658 0.57 -15.05 6.82
N SER A 659 0.90 -13.98 7.53
CA SER A 659 1.78 -14.05 8.71
C SER A 659 1.01 -14.08 10.03
N THR A 660 -0.25 -13.62 10.02
CA THR A 660 -1.08 -13.60 11.22
C THR A 660 -2.48 -14.17 10.94
N PRO A 661 -3.13 -14.79 11.94
CA PRO A 661 -4.50 -15.29 11.80
C PRO A 661 -5.50 -14.16 11.47
N GLY A 662 -5.23 -12.93 11.93
CA GLY A 662 -6.03 -11.76 11.58
C GLY A 662 -5.97 -11.40 10.09
N GLN A 663 -4.79 -11.51 9.46
CA GLN A 663 -4.66 -11.31 8.00
C GLN A 663 -5.43 -12.37 7.22
N LEU A 664 -5.35 -13.63 7.65
CA LEU A 664 -6.12 -14.72 7.05
C LEU A 664 -7.63 -14.47 7.19
N ASN A 665 -8.10 -14.07 8.38
CA ASN A 665 -9.52 -13.75 8.59
C ASN A 665 -9.99 -12.58 7.71
N GLN A 666 -9.15 -11.57 7.49
CA GLN A 666 -9.43 -10.50 6.55
C GLN A 666 -9.53 -11.02 5.11
N ALA A 667 -8.64 -11.92 4.69
CA ALA A 667 -8.68 -12.53 3.37
C ALA A 667 -9.95 -13.38 3.17
N LEU A 668 -10.31 -14.19 4.16
CA LEU A 668 -11.56 -14.96 4.18
C LEU A 668 -12.80 -14.05 4.07
N THR A 669 -12.79 -12.90 4.76
CA THR A 669 -13.84 -11.89 4.66
C THR A 669 -13.99 -11.34 3.24
N LEU A 670 -12.87 -11.07 2.56
CA LEU A 670 -12.88 -10.58 1.18
C LEU A 670 -13.27 -11.66 0.15
N LEU A 671 -13.01 -12.93 0.46
CA LEU A 671 -13.40 -14.07 -0.38
C LEU A 671 -14.87 -14.45 -0.22
N ALA A 672 -15.42 -14.36 0.99
CA ALA A 672 -16.78 -14.80 1.31
C ALA A 672 -17.85 -13.69 1.32
N GLY A 673 -17.46 -12.42 1.44
CA GLY A 673 -18.42 -11.32 1.54
C GLY A 673 -19.27 -11.11 0.27
N ASP A 674 -20.31 -10.27 0.39
CA ASP A 674 -21.27 -9.94 -0.69
C ASP A 674 -20.61 -9.49 -2.00
N ARG A 675 -19.37 -9.00 -1.94
CA ARG A 675 -18.53 -8.67 -3.09
C ARG A 675 -17.28 -9.56 -3.13
N SER A 676 -17.47 -10.87 -3.14
CA SER A 676 -16.39 -11.86 -3.21
C SER A 676 -15.33 -11.50 -4.27
N LEU A 677 -14.07 -11.36 -3.85
CA LEU A 677 -12.96 -11.11 -4.77
C LEU A 677 -12.73 -12.30 -5.73
N LEU A 678 -13.07 -13.51 -5.31
CA LEU A 678 -13.00 -14.70 -6.16
C LEU A 678 -14.02 -14.60 -7.30
N LEU A 679 -15.28 -14.30 -7.00
CA LEU A 679 -16.30 -14.10 -8.03
C LEU A 679 -15.98 -12.93 -8.96
N GLN A 680 -15.42 -11.83 -8.42
CA GLN A 680 -14.99 -10.70 -9.24
C GLN A 680 -13.88 -11.10 -10.23
N LEU A 681 -12.88 -11.86 -9.78
CA LEU A 681 -11.81 -12.35 -10.64
C LEU A 681 -12.36 -13.26 -11.74
N LEU A 682 -13.27 -14.18 -11.39
CA LEU A 682 -13.91 -15.06 -12.36
C LEU A 682 -14.79 -14.29 -13.37
N ALA A 683 -15.51 -13.26 -12.91
CA ALA A 683 -16.30 -12.40 -13.79
C ALA A 683 -15.42 -11.60 -14.78
N ILE A 684 -14.21 -11.19 -14.35
CA ILE A 684 -13.24 -10.54 -15.26
C ILE A 684 -12.81 -11.51 -16.36
N ILE A 685 -12.54 -12.78 -16.02
CA ILE A 685 -12.19 -13.82 -17.01
C ILE A 685 -13.36 -14.02 -17.97
N GLN A 686 -14.56 -14.21 -17.43
CA GLN A 686 -15.77 -14.43 -18.24
C GLN A 686 -16.04 -13.27 -19.21
N HIS A 687 -15.87 -12.02 -18.77
CA HIS A 687 -16.07 -10.85 -19.62
C HIS A 687 -15.01 -10.73 -20.71
N ASN A 688 -13.76 -11.10 -20.42
CA ASN A 688 -12.65 -10.89 -21.34
C ASN A 688 -12.34 -12.09 -22.22
N VAL A 689 -12.69 -13.33 -21.88
CA VAL A 689 -12.31 -14.49 -22.69
C VAL A 689 -13.46 -14.88 -23.64
N PRO A 690 -13.28 -14.73 -24.97
CA PRO A 690 -14.33 -15.02 -25.93
C PRO A 690 -14.58 -16.52 -26.08
N THR A 691 -15.79 -16.90 -26.49
CA THR A 691 -16.21 -18.30 -26.68
C THR A 691 -15.28 -19.10 -27.59
N ALA A 692 -14.73 -18.48 -28.63
CA ALA A 692 -13.75 -19.10 -29.53
C ALA A 692 -12.43 -19.48 -28.85
N ALA A 693 -11.97 -18.69 -27.86
CA ALA A 693 -10.81 -19.04 -27.04
C ALA A 693 -11.15 -20.16 -26.03
N LEU A 694 -12.36 -20.14 -25.45
CA LEU A 694 -12.83 -21.18 -24.54
C LEU A 694 -12.98 -22.55 -25.23
N THR A 695 -13.31 -22.60 -26.52
CA THR A 695 -13.35 -23.87 -27.26
C THR A 695 -11.98 -24.50 -27.45
N ILE A 696 -10.91 -23.70 -27.41
CA ILE A 696 -9.52 -24.17 -27.58
C ILE A 696 -8.93 -24.64 -26.25
N ASN A 697 -9.25 -23.97 -25.15
CA ASN A 697 -8.74 -24.31 -23.82
C ASN A 697 -9.86 -24.82 -22.89
N PRO A 698 -9.90 -26.14 -22.58
CA PRO A 698 -10.95 -26.73 -21.76
C PRO A 698 -10.90 -26.30 -20.30
N GLU A 699 -9.72 -25.98 -19.74
CA GLU A 699 -9.60 -25.51 -18.35
C GLU A 699 -10.24 -24.13 -18.19
N LEU A 700 -9.93 -23.20 -19.09
CA LEU A 700 -10.55 -21.88 -19.12
C LEU A 700 -12.05 -21.97 -19.34
N LYS A 701 -12.52 -22.90 -20.18
CA LYS A 701 -13.94 -23.17 -20.38
C LYS A 701 -14.62 -23.55 -19.06
N THR A 702 -14.08 -24.53 -18.35
CA THR A 702 -14.60 -24.95 -17.04
C THR A 702 -14.65 -23.78 -16.06
N ILE A 703 -13.55 -23.02 -15.93
CA ILE A 703 -13.48 -21.85 -15.04
C ILE A 703 -14.54 -20.80 -15.40
N SER A 704 -14.74 -20.53 -16.69
CA SER A 704 -15.72 -19.54 -17.17
C SER A 704 -17.18 -19.93 -16.91
N THR A 705 -17.48 -21.24 -16.85
CA THR A 705 -18.83 -21.74 -16.55
C THR A 705 -19.17 -21.71 -15.06
N LEU A 706 -18.16 -21.62 -14.17
CA LEU A 706 -18.40 -21.64 -12.73
C LEU A 706 -19.20 -20.43 -12.23
N THR A 707 -19.12 -19.29 -12.92
CA THR A 707 -19.83 -18.05 -12.55
C THR A 707 -21.28 -18.02 -13.02
N THR A 708 -21.64 -18.75 -14.07
CA THR A 708 -23.00 -18.74 -14.62
C THR A 708 -23.96 -19.65 -13.87
N ASP A 709 -23.45 -20.74 -13.30
CA ASP A 709 -24.29 -21.85 -12.83
C ASP A 709 -24.55 -21.81 -11.31
N HIS A 710 -24.23 -20.71 -10.62
CA HIS A 710 -24.27 -20.62 -9.15
C HIS A 710 -23.42 -21.71 -8.44
N SER A 711 -22.53 -22.38 -9.19
CA SER A 711 -21.73 -23.51 -8.71
C SER A 711 -20.75 -23.14 -7.59
N MET A 712 -20.42 -21.85 -7.49
CA MET A 712 -19.53 -21.30 -6.46
C MET A 712 -20.26 -20.92 -5.17
N ASP A 713 -21.59 -20.93 -5.13
CA ASP A 713 -22.36 -20.51 -3.96
C ASP A 713 -22.08 -21.42 -2.76
N ASN A 714 -21.99 -22.73 -2.98
CA ASN A 714 -21.60 -23.69 -1.94
C ASN A 714 -20.16 -23.44 -1.44
N THR A 715 -19.23 -23.17 -2.35
CA THR A 715 -17.82 -22.84 -2.00
C THR A 715 -17.75 -21.57 -1.16
N ILE A 716 -18.50 -20.53 -1.54
CA ILE A 716 -18.57 -19.27 -0.78
C ILE A 716 -19.21 -19.49 0.58
N ALA A 717 -20.27 -20.30 0.67
CA ALA A 717 -20.91 -20.65 1.94
C ALA A 717 -19.95 -21.40 2.88
N ILE A 718 -19.12 -22.31 2.35
CA ILE A 718 -18.08 -23.01 3.13
C ILE A 718 -16.99 -22.04 3.59
N ILE A 719 -16.50 -21.14 2.72
CA ILE A 719 -15.52 -20.12 3.10
C ILE A 719 -16.11 -19.18 4.17
N GLU A 720 -17.40 -18.84 4.08
CA GLU A 720 -18.10 -18.01 5.07
C GLU A 720 -18.28 -18.73 6.41
N GLN A 721 -18.55 -20.04 6.39
CA GLN A 721 -18.57 -20.84 7.62
C GLN A 721 -17.16 -20.89 8.24
N LEU A 722 -16.14 -21.14 7.44
CA LEU A 722 -14.74 -21.18 7.90
C LEU A 722 -14.29 -19.83 8.45
N ARG A 723 -14.73 -18.71 7.85
CA ARG A 723 -14.55 -17.35 8.39
C ARG A 723 -15.19 -17.20 9.76
N ARG A 724 -16.43 -17.67 9.94
CA ARG A 724 -17.13 -17.62 11.24
C ARG A 724 -16.41 -18.45 12.30
N ASP A 725 -15.97 -19.66 11.95
CA ASP A 725 -15.20 -20.54 12.84
C ASP A 725 -13.89 -19.87 13.27
N MET A 726 -13.15 -19.28 12.32
CA MET A 726 -11.92 -18.54 12.60
C MET A 726 -12.19 -17.29 13.45
N ASN A 727 -13.27 -16.56 13.20
CA ASN A 727 -13.61 -15.37 13.98
C ASN A 727 -13.95 -15.73 15.44
N ASN A 728 -14.60 -16.87 15.67
CA ASN A 728 -14.83 -17.39 17.02
C ASN A 728 -13.51 -17.70 17.75
N GLN A 729 -12.51 -18.23 17.04
CA GLN A 729 -11.16 -18.46 17.59
C GLN A 729 -10.38 -17.16 17.85
N LEU A 730 -10.74 -16.03 17.21
CA LEU A 730 -10.03 -14.76 17.38
C LEU A 730 -10.66 -13.80 18.38
N ASN A 731 -11.82 -14.14 18.97
CA ASN A 731 -12.50 -13.30 19.94
C ASN A 731 -11.65 -13.09 21.21
N LEU A 732 -11.48 -11.84 21.61
CA LEU A 732 -10.49 -11.38 22.61
C LEU A 732 -10.63 -12.03 24.00
N ASP A 733 -11.83 -12.46 24.39
CA ASP A 733 -12.10 -12.97 25.74
C ASP A 733 -11.74 -14.46 25.92
N THR A 734 -11.58 -15.24 24.84
CA THR A 734 -11.37 -16.71 24.89
C THR A 734 -10.45 -17.27 23.80
N SER A 735 -9.81 -16.39 23.01
CA SER A 735 -9.16 -16.74 21.73
C SER A 735 -8.27 -17.99 21.73
N GLY A 736 -7.43 -18.17 22.76
CA GLY A 736 -6.54 -19.33 22.85
C GLY A 736 -7.25 -20.67 23.12
N ALA A 737 -8.23 -20.67 24.03
CA ALA A 737 -8.94 -21.89 24.45
C ALA A 737 -9.83 -22.43 23.33
N ALA A 738 -10.57 -21.56 22.63
CA ALA A 738 -11.42 -21.98 21.52
C ALA A 738 -10.60 -22.58 20.35
N ALA A 739 -9.42 -22.00 20.05
CA ALA A 739 -8.51 -22.55 19.04
C ALA A 739 -7.96 -23.93 19.47
N PHE A 740 -7.61 -24.08 20.75
CA PHE A 740 -7.19 -25.36 21.33
C PHE A 740 -8.27 -26.44 21.22
N ASP A 741 -9.50 -26.15 21.65
CA ASP A 741 -10.62 -27.10 21.61
C ASP A 741 -10.90 -27.54 20.18
N PHE A 742 -10.91 -26.60 19.23
CA PHE A 742 -11.07 -26.90 17.81
C PHE A 742 -9.97 -27.83 17.29
N ALA A 743 -8.70 -27.50 17.53
CA ALA A 743 -7.57 -28.28 17.03
C ALA A 743 -7.48 -29.68 17.67
N ALA A 744 -7.72 -29.78 18.98
CA ALA A 744 -7.74 -31.04 19.69
C ALA A 744 -8.86 -31.96 19.17
N ASN A 745 -10.06 -31.42 18.97
CA ASN A 745 -11.18 -32.17 18.39
C ASN A 745 -10.91 -32.59 16.95
N ARG A 746 -10.32 -31.72 16.11
CA ARG A 746 -9.94 -32.04 14.74
C ARG A 746 -8.98 -33.23 14.69
N ILE A 747 -7.92 -33.22 15.51
CA ILE A 747 -6.93 -34.31 15.52
C ILE A 747 -7.52 -35.61 16.05
N ARG A 748 -8.30 -35.56 17.14
CA ARG A 748 -8.98 -36.74 17.68
C ARG A 748 -9.91 -37.40 16.66
N ASN A 749 -10.62 -36.59 15.88
CA ASN A 749 -11.58 -37.05 14.88
C ASN A 749 -10.99 -37.18 13.46
N GLN A 750 -9.67 -37.05 13.29
CA GLN A 750 -8.98 -37.11 11.99
C GLN A 750 -9.61 -36.19 10.92
N GLY A 751 -10.06 -35.00 11.32
CA GLY A 751 -10.66 -34.01 10.41
C GLY A 751 -12.07 -34.35 9.91
N TYR A 752 -12.75 -35.31 10.52
CA TYR A 752 -14.10 -35.73 10.11
C TYR A 752 -15.14 -34.61 10.29
N HIS A 753 -15.86 -34.29 9.21
CA HIS A 753 -17.01 -33.36 9.15
C HIS A 753 -16.75 -31.88 9.47
N ASP A 754 -15.50 -31.42 9.55
CA ASP A 754 -15.24 -29.99 9.72
C ASP A 754 -15.12 -29.21 8.40
N THR A 755 -15.10 -27.89 8.52
CA THR A 755 -15.17 -26.93 7.40
C THR A 755 -13.88 -26.84 6.61
N ILE A 756 -12.73 -27.03 7.25
CA ILE A 756 -11.41 -27.05 6.59
C ILE A 756 -11.31 -28.28 5.68
N SER A 757 -11.68 -29.46 6.18
CA SER A 757 -11.68 -30.71 5.40
C SER A 757 -12.71 -30.68 4.28
N GLN A 758 -13.89 -30.10 4.52
CA GLN A 758 -14.89 -29.87 3.47
C GLN A 758 -14.34 -28.99 2.34
N LEU A 759 -13.68 -27.87 2.66
CA LEU A 759 -13.08 -26.99 1.65
C LEU A 759 -11.93 -27.68 0.90
N ALA A 760 -11.07 -28.41 1.60
CA ALA A 760 -9.98 -29.17 0.99
C ALA A 760 -10.50 -30.26 0.05
N HIS A 761 -11.52 -31.01 0.45
CA HIS A 761 -12.15 -32.01 -0.42
C HIS A 761 -12.81 -31.35 -1.64
N LEU A 762 -13.56 -30.26 -1.44
CA LEU A 762 -14.22 -29.51 -2.51
C LEU A 762 -13.20 -28.94 -3.50
N SER A 763 -12.03 -28.49 -3.03
CA SER A 763 -10.96 -27.97 -3.90
C SER A 763 -10.53 -28.97 -4.97
N SER A 764 -10.55 -30.27 -4.68
CA SER A 764 -10.15 -31.33 -5.61
C SER A 764 -11.07 -31.48 -6.82
N GLN A 765 -12.29 -30.92 -6.76
CA GLN A 765 -13.28 -30.96 -7.83
C GLN A 765 -13.08 -29.83 -8.86
N TYR A 766 -12.24 -28.83 -8.55
CA TYR A 766 -11.96 -27.70 -9.43
C TYR A 766 -10.68 -27.92 -10.25
N PRO A 767 -10.57 -27.31 -11.46
CA PRO A 767 -9.32 -27.29 -12.22
C PRO A 767 -8.28 -26.36 -11.57
N GLU A 768 -7.02 -26.48 -12.00
CA GLU A 768 -6.00 -25.47 -11.67
C GLU A 768 -6.34 -24.12 -12.35
N PRO A 769 -5.99 -22.98 -11.74
CA PRO A 769 -5.33 -22.82 -10.43
C PRO A 769 -6.30 -22.78 -9.22
N LEU A 770 -7.62 -22.85 -9.44
CA LEU A 770 -8.63 -22.74 -8.38
C LEU A 770 -8.47 -23.83 -7.31
N LYS A 771 -8.16 -25.06 -7.73
CA LYS A 771 -7.83 -26.16 -6.84
C LYS A 771 -6.74 -25.77 -5.84
N SER A 772 -5.59 -25.32 -6.35
CA SER A 772 -4.46 -24.89 -5.51
C SER A 772 -4.84 -23.73 -4.59
N TRP A 773 -5.63 -22.77 -5.06
CA TRP A 773 -6.06 -21.63 -4.24
C TRP A 773 -6.93 -22.06 -3.06
N LEU A 774 -7.98 -22.83 -3.31
CA LEU A 774 -8.91 -23.28 -2.26
C LEU A 774 -8.23 -24.23 -1.27
N TYR A 775 -7.38 -25.13 -1.76
CA TYR A 775 -6.58 -26.00 -0.90
C TYR A 775 -5.64 -25.18 0.00
N THR A 776 -4.95 -24.17 -0.56
CA THR A 776 -4.04 -23.29 0.20
C THR A 776 -4.80 -22.51 1.28
N ILE A 777 -6.02 -22.05 0.99
CA ILE A 777 -6.87 -21.39 2.00
C ILE A 777 -7.20 -22.35 3.15
N ALA A 778 -7.62 -23.58 2.86
CA ALA A 778 -7.89 -24.60 3.87
C ALA A 778 -6.63 -24.92 4.71
N ALA A 779 -5.50 -25.17 4.05
CA ALA A 779 -4.22 -25.46 4.70
C ALA A 779 -3.73 -24.30 5.60
N ASN A 780 -3.79 -23.07 5.11
CA ASN A 780 -3.41 -21.89 5.90
C ASN A 780 -4.32 -21.68 7.12
N THR A 781 -5.60 -22.03 7.00
CA THR A 781 -6.56 -22.01 8.11
C THR A 781 -6.18 -23.01 9.17
N TRP A 782 -5.82 -24.24 8.77
CA TRP A 782 -5.38 -25.25 9.71
C TRP A 782 -4.10 -24.85 10.44
N GLN A 783 -3.11 -24.35 9.70
CA GLN A 783 -1.85 -23.87 10.28
C GLN A 783 -2.07 -22.68 11.23
N ALA A 784 -2.98 -21.76 10.90
CA ALA A 784 -3.32 -20.64 11.77
C ALA A 784 -3.96 -21.10 13.09
N SER A 785 -4.88 -22.07 13.04
CA SER A 785 -5.48 -22.67 14.25
C SER A 785 -4.41 -23.35 15.12
N LEU A 786 -3.52 -24.16 14.53
CA LEU A 786 -2.41 -24.79 15.25
C LEU A 786 -1.46 -23.79 15.90
N MET A 787 -1.17 -22.68 15.23
CA MET A 787 -0.33 -21.61 15.77
C MET A 787 -0.99 -20.94 16.98
N GLN A 788 -2.30 -20.68 16.93
CA GLN A 788 -3.04 -20.14 18.08
C GLN A 788 -3.09 -21.14 19.24
N THR A 789 -3.31 -22.43 18.96
CA THR A 789 -3.24 -23.50 19.94
C THR A 789 -1.87 -23.56 20.61
N LYS A 790 -0.78 -23.50 19.84
CA LYS A 790 0.59 -23.48 20.37
C LYS A 790 0.79 -22.31 21.32
N ASN A 791 0.41 -21.09 20.90
CA ASN A 791 0.53 -19.89 21.72
C ASN A 791 -0.26 -20.01 23.03
N TYR A 792 -1.47 -20.56 22.97
CA TYR A 792 -2.29 -20.80 24.14
C TYR A 792 -1.66 -21.79 25.12
N ILE A 793 -1.16 -22.94 24.63
CA ILE A 793 -0.48 -23.94 25.46
C ILE A 793 0.78 -23.33 26.09
N SER A 794 1.56 -22.54 25.34
CA SER A 794 2.74 -21.84 25.89
C SER A 794 2.37 -20.84 26.98
N GLN A 795 1.23 -20.15 26.85
CA GLN A 795 0.73 -19.26 27.90
C GLN A 795 0.28 -20.04 29.15
N GLN A 796 -0.49 -21.13 28.96
CA GLN A 796 -0.91 -21.98 30.08
C GLN A 796 0.30 -22.61 30.80
N TRP A 797 1.37 -22.95 30.08
CA TRP A 797 2.61 -23.42 30.69
C TRP A 797 3.26 -22.37 31.60
N GLN A 798 3.25 -21.09 31.21
CA GLN A 798 3.78 -20.01 32.04
C GLN A 798 2.93 -19.80 33.30
N ASP A 799 1.62 -19.75 33.11
CA ASP A 799 0.66 -19.43 34.17
C ASP A 799 0.55 -20.58 35.18
N VAL A 800 0.43 -21.82 34.70
CA VAL A 800 0.16 -23.00 35.53
C VAL A 800 1.43 -23.67 36.03
N ILE A 801 2.47 -23.81 35.19
CA ILE A 801 3.66 -24.61 35.53
C ILE A 801 4.83 -23.76 36.00
N THR A 802 5.23 -22.78 35.19
CA THR A 802 6.48 -22.05 35.40
C THR A 802 6.46 -21.26 36.70
N THR A 803 5.36 -20.55 36.97
CA THR A 803 5.25 -19.69 38.15
C THR A 803 5.33 -20.48 39.46
N PRO A 804 4.55 -21.56 39.66
CA PRO A 804 4.70 -22.42 40.84
C PRO A 804 6.07 -23.10 40.91
N TYR A 805 6.62 -23.55 39.76
CA TYR A 805 7.90 -24.28 39.72
C TYR A 805 9.06 -23.40 40.20
N GLN A 806 9.12 -22.15 39.74
CA GLN A 806 10.14 -21.19 40.17
C GLN A 806 10.06 -20.91 41.68
N ALA A 807 8.85 -20.89 42.24
CA ALA A 807 8.64 -20.64 43.67
C ALA A 807 9.00 -21.82 44.56
N GLN A 808 8.68 -23.06 44.14
CA GLN A 808 8.71 -24.23 45.02
C GLN A 808 9.80 -25.25 44.67
N CYS A 809 10.22 -25.34 43.41
CA CYS A 809 11.09 -26.41 42.91
C CYS A 809 12.46 -25.93 42.41
N ALA A 810 12.52 -24.75 41.79
CA ALA A 810 13.74 -24.24 41.17
C ALA A 810 14.88 -24.06 42.19
N ASN A 811 16.12 -24.29 41.74
CA ASN A 811 17.34 -24.16 42.55
C ASN A 811 17.36 -25.01 43.83
N ARG A 812 16.69 -26.17 43.82
CA ARG A 812 16.67 -27.12 44.95
C ARG A 812 17.14 -28.50 44.51
N TYR A 813 17.76 -29.22 45.44
CA TYR A 813 18.17 -30.60 45.22
C TYR A 813 16.94 -31.53 45.32
N PRO A 814 16.77 -32.54 44.45
CA PRO A 814 17.77 -33.11 43.52
C PRO A 814 17.76 -32.50 42.11
N LEU A 815 16.77 -31.64 41.78
CA LEU A 815 16.62 -31.03 40.46
C LEU A 815 17.84 -30.18 40.05
N TYR A 816 18.48 -29.54 41.03
CA TYR A 816 19.73 -28.81 40.88
C TYR A 816 20.81 -29.46 41.77
N PRO A 817 21.71 -30.30 41.23
CA PRO A 817 22.63 -31.12 42.03
C PRO A 817 23.53 -30.34 43.00
N THR A 818 23.88 -29.10 42.65
CA THR A 818 24.75 -28.23 43.47
C THR A 818 23.98 -27.37 44.48
N ALA A 819 22.64 -27.45 44.52
CA ALA A 819 21.84 -26.70 45.49
C ALA A 819 22.10 -27.20 46.92
N THR A 820 22.15 -26.26 47.86
CA THR A 820 22.25 -26.56 49.30
C THR A 820 20.90 -26.86 49.93
N ASN A 821 19.83 -26.23 49.44
CA ASN A 821 18.47 -26.46 49.92
C ASN A 821 17.82 -27.64 49.21
N ASP A 822 17.11 -28.45 49.96
CA ASP A 822 16.37 -29.60 49.46
C ASP A 822 14.97 -29.19 48.98
N LEU A 823 14.47 -29.94 47.98
CA LEU A 823 13.08 -29.90 47.55
C LEU A 823 12.22 -30.61 48.59
N ASN A 824 11.14 -29.96 49.05
CA ASN A 824 10.16 -30.62 49.91
C ASN A 824 9.45 -31.75 49.13
N LEU A 825 9.18 -32.89 49.78
CA LEU A 825 8.43 -33.99 49.18
C LEU A 825 7.01 -33.56 48.82
N ASP A 826 6.33 -32.74 49.64
CA ASP A 826 4.99 -32.24 49.27
C ASP A 826 5.01 -31.46 47.93
N SER A 827 6.07 -30.67 47.71
CA SER A 827 6.27 -29.98 46.44
C SER A 827 6.70 -30.95 45.32
N PHE A 828 7.46 -32.00 45.63
CA PHE A 828 7.77 -33.04 44.65
C PHE A 828 6.50 -33.78 44.20
N ASP A 829 5.63 -34.13 45.14
CA ASP A 829 4.35 -34.81 44.89
C ASP A 829 3.42 -33.93 44.07
N TYR A 830 3.26 -32.67 44.48
CA TYR A 830 2.42 -31.71 43.78
C TYR A 830 2.78 -31.54 42.29
N PHE A 831 4.06 -31.66 41.92
CA PHE A 831 4.51 -31.51 40.53
C PHE A 831 4.63 -32.83 39.77
N PHE A 832 5.25 -33.84 40.38
CA PHE A 832 5.72 -35.04 39.71
C PHE A 832 4.89 -36.29 40.00
N ALA A 833 3.97 -36.30 40.96
CA ALA A 833 3.12 -37.46 41.17
C ALA A 833 2.22 -37.74 39.96
N PRO A 834 1.67 -38.96 39.81
CA PRO A 834 0.51 -39.20 38.95
C PRO A 834 -0.64 -38.26 39.34
N HIS A 835 -1.31 -37.64 38.37
CA HIS A 835 -2.28 -36.54 38.61
C HIS A 835 -1.68 -35.32 39.34
N GLY A 836 -0.36 -35.17 39.29
CA GLY A 836 0.33 -33.95 39.68
C GLY A 836 0.28 -32.91 38.56
N LEU A 837 0.77 -31.71 38.86
CA LEU A 837 0.69 -30.54 37.99
C LEU A 837 1.22 -30.78 36.55
N LEU A 838 2.34 -31.50 36.41
CA LEU A 838 2.95 -31.77 35.10
C LEU A 838 2.19 -32.85 34.31
N ASP A 839 1.65 -33.85 35.01
CA ASP A 839 0.87 -34.94 34.43
C ASP A 839 -0.46 -34.41 33.90
N ASP A 840 -1.17 -33.66 34.74
CA ASP A 840 -2.44 -33.02 34.40
C ASP A 840 -2.27 -32.05 33.22
N PHE A 841 -1.16 -31.32 33.18
CA PHE A 841 -0.86 -30.44 32.05
C PHE A 841 -0.63 -31.23 30.76
N PHE A 842 0.14 -32.33 30.82
CA PHE A 842 0.38 -33.16 29.65
C PHE A 842 -0.93 -33.78 29.14
N GLU A 843 -1.70 -34.41 30.02
CA GLU A 843 -2.95 -35.08 29.67
C GLU A 843 -3.99 -34.12 29.10
N HIS A 844 -4.10 -32.93 29.69
CA HIS A 844 -5.05 -31.94 29.19
C HIS A 844 -4.57 -31.29 27.88
N TYR A 845 -3.35 -30.74 27.84
CA TYR A 845 -2.93 -29.84 26.76
C TYR A 845 -2.12 -30.51 25.63
N LEU A 846 -1.37 -31.59 25.89
CA LEU A 846 -0.44 -32.17 24.91
C LEU A 846 -0.87 -33.54 24.40
N SER A 847 -1.43 -34.40 25.25
CA SER A 847 -1.92 -35.75 24.92
C SER A 847 -2.82 -35.80 23.66
N PRO A 848 -3.73 -34.83 23.39
CA PRO A 848 -4.49 -34.83 22.14
C PRO A 848 -3.61 -34.81 20.89
N PHE A 849 -2.45 -34.15 20.97
CA PHE A 849 -1.52 -33.87 19.87
C PHE A 849 -0.31 -34.81 19.83
N VAL A 850 -0.13 -35.68 20.81
CA VAL A 850 1.04 -36.56 20.94
C VAL A 850 0.63 -38.02 20.81
N ASP A 851 1.42 -38.78 20.07
CA ASP A 851 1.38 -40.24 20.04
C ASP A 851 2.43 -40.80 21.01
N THR A 852 1.94 -41.40 22.09
CA THR A 852 2.73 -42.00 23.17
C THR A 852 2.88 -43.52 23.01
N THR A 853 2.36 -44.13 21.93
CA THR A 853 2.36 -45.58 21.74
C THR A 853 3.76 -46.19 21.56
N ASN A 854 4.70 -45.41 21.02
CA ASN A 854 6.07 -45.84 20.74
C ASN A 854 7.09 -44.83 21.31
N LEU A 855 8.27 -45.32 21.69
CA LEU A 855 9.41 -44.49 22.06
C LEU A 855 10.36 -44.32 20.83
N PRO A 856 10.82 -43.11 20.51
CA PRO A 856 10.46 -41.83 21.14
C PRO A 856 9.04 -41.38 20.76
N TRP A 857 8.38 -40.64 21.66
CA TRP A 857 7.07 -40.03 21.44
C TRP A 857 7.13 -39.05 20.27
N LYS A 858 6.04 -38.91 19.53
CA LYS A 858 5.95 -38.03 18.36
C LYS A 858 4.68 -37.21 18.36
N PHE A 859 4.73 -36.02 17.76
CA PHE A 859 3.52 -35.26 17.48
C PHE A 859 2.69 -35.95 16.38
N LYS A 860 1.37 -35.96 16.55
CA LYS A 860 0.43 -36.43 15.53
C LYS A 860 0.44 -35.44 14.36
N ASN A 861 0.43 -35.98 13.14
CA ASN A 861 0.36 -35.22 11.91
C ASN A 861 -1.03 -35.37 11.28
N LEU A 862 -1.62 -34.26 10.86
CA LEU A 862 -2.87 -34.24 10.09
C LEU A 862 -2.74 -33.21 8.96
N ASP A 863 -3.06 -33.63 7.74
CA ASP A 863 -2.96 -32.83 6.50
C ASP A 863 -1.55 -32.27 6.22
N GLY A 864 -0.50 -32.94 6.71
CA GLY A 864 0.89 -32.50 6.56
C GLY A 864 1.35 -31.52 7.65
N TYR A 865 0.49 -31.15 8.60
CA TYR A 865 0.80 -30.23 9.68
C TYR A 865 0.72 -30.90 11.06
N GLN A 866 1.51 -30.41 12.01
CA GLN A 866 1.56 -30.89 13.39
C GLN A 866 1.64 -29.72 14.36
N LEU A 867 1.38 -29.98 15.65
CA LEU A 867 1.55 -28.98 16.71
C LEU A 867 3.04 -28.58 16.76
N GLY A 868 3.34 -27.32 16.44
CA GLY A 868 4.70 -26.87 16.10
C GLY A 868 5.66 -26.69 17.28
N PHE A 869 5.58 -27.51 18.33
CA PHE A 869 6.57 -27.55 19.41
C PHE A 869 7.81 -28.38 18.99
N SER A 870 8.93 -28.15 19.67
CA SER A 870 10.19 -28.87 19.44
C SER A 870 10.18 -30.30 19.99
N ASP A 871 11.00 -31.19 19.42
CA ASP A 871 11.19 -32.55 19.94
C ASP A 871 11.74 -32.55 21.38
N ALA A 872 12.45 -31.49 21.79
CA ALA A 872 12.93 -31.32 23.15
C ALA A 872 11.78 -31.22 24.18
N THR A 873 10.62 -30.66 23.77
CA THR A 873 9.41 -30.66 24.61
C THR A 873 8.91 -32.07 24.87
N LEU A 874 8.89 -32.94 23.86
CA LEU A 874 8.49 -34.33 24.06
C LEU A 874 9.49 -35.08 24.94
N GLN A 875 10.79 -34.90 24.70
CA GLN A 875 11.84 -35.48 25.54
C GLN A 875 11.73 -35.06 27.01
N LEU A 876 11.32 -33.82 27.28
CA LEU A 876 11.07 -33.34 28.64
C LEU A 876 9.95 -34.14 29.31
N PHE A 877 8.79 -34.28 28.68
CA PHE A 877 7.67 -35.05 29.25
C PHE A 877 7.95 -36.54 29.35
N GLN A 878 8.73 -37.10 28.41
CA GLN A 878 9.23 -38.47 28.52
C GLN A 878 10.10 -38.65 29.76
N LYS A 879 11.00 -37.71 30.06
CA LYS A 879 11.82 -37.75 31.28
C LYS A 879 10.99 -37.60 32.56
N ILE A 880 10.00 -36.70 32.54
CA ILE A 880 9.05 -36.53 33.66
C ILE A 880 8.33 -37.86 33.93
N HIS A 881 7.86 -38.54 32.87
CA HIS A 881 7.25 -39.86 32.98
C HIS A 881 8.22 -40.93 33.51
N THR A 882 9.50 -40.89 33.14
CA THR A 882 10.53 -41.77 33.75
C THR A 882 10.71 -41.49 35.25
N VAL A 883 10.72 -40.22 35.66
CA VAL A 883 10.78 -39.85 37.09
C VAL A 883 9.54 -40.38 37.82
N GLN A 884 8.36 -40.19 37.26
CA GLN A 884 7.11 -40.73 37.81
C GLN A 884 7.21 -42.24 38.07
N GLN A 885 7.64 -43.01 37.07
CA GLN A 885 7.75 -44.46 37.15
C GLN A 885 8.82 -44.97 38.13
N ALA A 886 9.82 -44.16 38.46
CA ALA A 886 10.90 -44.53 39.37
C ALA A 886 10.61 -44.20 40.85
N PHE A 887 9.78 -43.18 41.10
CA PHE A 887 9.51 -42.70 42.45
C PHE A 887 8.17 -43.14 43.02
N PHE A 888 7.14 -43.24 42.17
CA PHE A 888 5.76 -43.48 42.60
C PHE A 888 5.33 -44.90 42.23
N LYS A 889 4.81 -45.63 43.21
CA LYS A 889 4.13 -46.90 42.94
C LYS A 889 2.78 -46.65 42.28
N ARG A 890 2.26 -47.68 41.61
CA ARG A 890 0.97 -47.59 40.92
C ARG A 890 -0.16 -47.24 41.90
N ASN A 891 -0.88 -46.16 41.60
CA ASN A 891 -1.97 -45.59 42.42
C ASN A 891 -1.52 -44.94 43.75
N GLU A 892 -0.23 -44.65 43.92
CA GLU A 892 0.28 -43.87 45.06
C GLU A 892 0.70 -42.47 44.60
N ASN A 893 0.39 -41.46 45.42
CA ASN A 893 0.69 -40.05 45.14
C ASN A 893 1.86 -39.51 45.99
N HIS A 894 2.55 -40.40 46.70
CA HIS A 894 3.74 -40.11 47.48
C HIS A 894 4.86 -41.06 47.05
N PRO A 895 6.13 -40.62 47.06
CA PRO A 895 7.23 -41.47 46.65
C PRO A 895 7.43 -42.61 47.65
N SER A 896 7.62 -43.81 47.13
CA SER A 896 7.91 -45.00 47.93
C SER A 896 8.85 -45.92 47.17
N VAL A 897 10.13 -45.86 47.51
CA VAL A 897 11.23 -46.55 46.84
C VAL A 897 11.77 -47.66 47.76
N PRO A 898 11.25 -48.89 47.66
CA PRO A 898 11.82 -50.03 48.36
C PRO A 898 13.09 -50.52 47.65
N PHE A 899 14.14 -50.78 48.41
CA PHE A 899 15.40 -51.34 47.90
C PHE A 899 16.03 -52.28 48.91
N THR A 900 16.90 -53.18 48.45
CA THR A 900 17.61 -54.13 49.31
C THR A 900 19.11 -53.93 49.21
N LEU A 901 19.78 -53.87 50.37
CA LEU A 901 21.24 -53.84 50.47
C LEU A 901 21.77 -55.19 50.94
N LYS A 902 22.81 -55.68 50.25
CA LYS A 902 23.52 -56.91 50.62
C LYS A 902 25.03 -56.63 50.65
N PRO A 903 25.77 -57.03 51.69
CA PRO A 903 27.22 -56.89 51.70
C PRO A 903 27.89 -57.79 50.63
N VAL A 904 28.94 -57.26 49.98
CA VAL A 904 29.71 -57.97 48.94
C VAL A 904 31.12 -58.25 49.42
N ALA A 905 31.89 -57.20 49.72
CA ALA A 905 33.27 -57.31 50.16
C ALA A 905 33.64 -56.17 51.12
N PHE A 906 34.47 -56.49 52.11
CA PHE A 906 35.04 -55.55 53.07
C PHE A 906 36.55 -55.62 52.95
N GLU A 907 37.25 -54.48 53.03
CA GLU A 907 38.70 -54.51 53.21
C GLU A 907 39.06 -55.16 54.55
N ASP A 908 40.24 -55.79 54.62
CA ASP A 908 40.68 -56.56 55.79
C ASP A 908 40.71 -55.77 57.10
N ASN A 909 40.77 -54.44 57.02
CA ASN A 909 40.77 -53.52 58.16
C ASN A 909 39.36 -53.14 58.64
N VAL A 910 38.28 -53.35 57.86
CA VAL A 910 36.90 -53.02 58.22
C VAL A 910 36.22 -54.20 58.94
N SER A 911 35.57 -53.93 60.08
CA SER A 911 34.87 -54.94 60.88
C SER A 911 33.36 -54.96 60.64
N LYS A 912 32.74 -53.78 60.51
CA LYS A 912 31.31 -53.61 60.27
C LYS A 912 31.01 -52.27 59.61
N ILE A 913 29.90 -52.22 58.87
CA ILE A 913 29.32 -51.00 58.31
C ILE A 913 27.91 -50.82 58.88
N THR A 914 27.61 -49.63 59.40
CA THR A 914 26.28 -49.30 59.91
C THR A 914 25.64 -48.28 58.97
N ILE A 915 24.47 -48.61 58.43
CA ILE A 915 23.69 -47.71 57.57
C ILE A 915 22.45 -47.30 58.35
N ALA A 916 22.30 -45.99 58.57
CA ALA A 916 21.14 -45.37 59.17
C ALA A 916 20.46 -44.47 58.14
N LEU A 917 19.21 -44.77 57.83
CA LEU A 917 18.32 -43.99 56.99
C LEU A 917 17.11 -43.59 57.85
N GLY A 918 17.21 -42.42 58.49
CA GLY A 918 16.23 -41.98 59.47
C GLY A 918 16.04 -42.99 60.61
N ALA A 919 14.83 -43.51 60.81
CA ALA A 919 14.59 -44.54 61.83
C ALA A 919 15.09 -45.96 61.45
N GLN A 920 15.42 -46.20 60.17
CA GLN A 920 15.91 -47.49 59.69
C GLN A 920 17.43 -47.58 59.89
N GLN A 921 17.89 -48.28 60.94
CA GLN A 921 19.31 -48.48 61.21
C GLN A 921 19.69 -49.96 61.25
N PHE A 922 20.61 -50.36 60.38
CA PHE A 922 21.11 -51.74 60.31
C PHE A 922 22.63 -51.78 60.27
N THR A 923 23.21 -52.74 61.00
CA THR A 923 24.65 -53.00 61.02
C THR A 923 24.94 -54.27 60.22
N PHE A 924 25.91 -54.20 59.33
CA PHE A 924 26.31 -55.28 58.44
C PHE A 924 27.78 -55.66 58.66
N ASN A 925 28.05 -56.94 58.50
CA ASN A 925 29.38 -57.54 58.39
C ASN A 925 29.44 -58.42 57.12
N SER A 926 30.57 -59.09 56.88
CA SER A 926 30.78 -59.92 55.69
C SER A 926 29.78 -61.08 55.52
N ASN A 927 29.10 -61.50 56.58
CA ASN A 927 28.15 -62.64 56.57
C ASN A 927 26.68 -62.21 56.72
N SER A 928 26.37 -60.91 56.67
CA SER A 928 25.01 -60.42 56.88
C SER A 928 24.10 -60.77 55.70
N THR A 929 22.83 -61.06 55.99
CA THR A 929 21.81 -61.34 54.96
C THR A 929 21.35 -60.05 54.27
N PRO A 930 20.75 -60.13 53.07
CA PRO A 930 20.14 -58.97 52.43
C PRO A 930 19.06 -58.33 53.32
N THR A 931 19.08 -57.00 53.42
CA THR A 931 18.13 -56.25 54.25
C THR A 931 17.41 -55.21 53.41
N SER A 932 16.09 -55.11 53.56
CA SER A 932 15.26 -54.15 52.83
C SER A 932 15.19 -52.81 53.56
N PHE A 933 15.25 -51.75 52.79
CA PHE A 933 15.05 -50.36 53.18
C PHE A 933 13.93 -49.77 52.32
N THR A 934 13.31 -48.71 52.81
CA THR A 934 12.39 -47.87 52.01
C THR A 934 12.79 -46.42 52.14
N TRP A 935 12.81 -45.69 51.02
CA TRP A 935 12.95 -44.23 51.01
C TRP A 935 11.71 -43.59 50.37
N PRO A 936 11.17 -42.50 50.90
CA PRO A 936 11.46 -41.92 52.23
C PRO A 936 11.07 -42.89 53.36
N ASP A 937 11.60 -42.66 54.56
CA ASP A 937 11.17 -43.40 55.75
C ASP A 937 9.91 -42.77 56.36
N ASP A 938 9.09 -43.57 57.07
CA ASP A 938 7.83 -43.10 57.67
C ASP A 938 8.03 -42.05 58.79
N THR A 939 9.28 -41.84 59.21
CA THR A 939 9.67 -40.84 60.20
C THR A 939 10.24 -39.61 59.53
N ASN A 940 9.89 -38.42 60.01
CA ASN A 940 10.37 -37.13 59.46
C ASN A 940 11.87 -36.85 59.74
N THR A 941 12.66 -37.89 59.92
CA THR A 941 14.09 -37.87 60.24
C THR A 941 14.91 -37.59 58.99
N GLN A 942 15.29 -36.33 58.81
CA GLN A 942 16.02 -35.84 57.64
C GLN A 942 17.54 -36.14 57.71
N THR A 943 17.96 -37.36 58.06
CA THR A 943 19.38 -37.72 58.17
C THR A 943 19.68 -39.08 57.58
N ALA A 944 20.73 -39.16 56.77
CA ALA A 944 21.31 -40.40 56.28
C ALA A 944 22.77 -40.49 56.74
N GLN A 945 23.17 -41.63 57.29
CA GLN A 945 24.51 -41.84 57.84
C GLN A 945 25.03 -43.23 57.50
N ILE A 946 26.29 -43.30 57.11
CA ILE A 946 27.06 -44.52 56.98
C ILE A 946 28.27 -44.43 57.91
N THR A 947 28.43 -45.43 58.77
CA THR A 947 29.55 -45.53 59.70
C THR A 947 30.35 -46.79 59.37
N LEU A 948 31.60 -46.61 58.96
CA LEU A 948 32.57 -47.68 58.76
C LEU A 948 33.38 -47.81 60.05
N GLU A 949 33.41 -49.00 60.65
CA GLU A 949 34.22 -49.26 61.84
C GLU A 949 35.33 -50.25 61.52
N ASN A 950 36.55 -49.93 61.90
CA ASN A 950 37.69 -50.83 61.71
C ASN A 950 37.79 -51.88 62.82
N LYS A 951 38.69 -52.86 62.68
CA LYS A 951 38.92 -53.90 63.71
C LYS A 951 39.46 -53.37 65.05
N LYS A 952 39.91 -52.11 65.11
CA LYS A 952 40.40 -51.42 66.31
C LYS A 952 39.34 -50.51 66.97
N GLY A 953 38.12 -50.47 66.42
CA GLY A 953 37.02 -49.64 66.91
C GLY A 953 37.06 -48.17 66.49
N GLN A 954 37.97 -47.77 65.58
CA GLN A 954 37.92 -46.42 64.99
C GLN A 954 36.80 -46.37 63.95
N GLN A 955 36.08 -45.24 63.93
CA GLN A 955 34.91 -45.04 63.09
C GLN A 955 35.13 -43.89 62.11
N GLU A 956 34.82 -44.14 60.84
CA GLU A 956 34.69 -43.12 59.80
C GLU A 956 33.21 -42.91 59.48
N ILE A 957 32.76 -41.67 59.53
CA ILE A 957 31.34 -41.32 59.39
C ILE A 957 31.11 -40.50 58.12
N LEU A 958 30.27 -41.01 57.24
CA LEU A 958 29.65 -40.28 56.12
C LEU A 958 28.25 -39.89 56.56
N GLN A 959 27.93 -38.61 56.62
CA GLN A 959 26.61 -38.15 57.05
C GLN A 959 26.12 -37.02 56.18
N LYS A 960 24.84 -37.08 55.82
CA LYS A 960 24.11 -36.02 55.15
C LYS A 960 22.80 -35.75 55.89
N THR A 961 22.33 -34.52 55.75
CA THR A 961 21.08 -34.05 56.34
C THR A 961 20.19 -33.45 55.26
N GLY A 962 18.89 -33.37 55.51
CA GLY A 962 17.87 -32.92 54.58
C GLY A 962 16.97 -34.04 54.10
N THR A 963 15.84 -33.66 53.50
CA THR A 963 14.83 -34.57 52.93
C THR A 963 15.42 -35.57 51.93
N TRP A 964 16.45 -35.16 51.20
CA TRP A 964 17.13 -35.98 50.19
C TRP A 964 18.52 -36.45 50.64
N ALA A 965 18.76 -36.54 51.95
CA ALA A 965 20.05 -36.90 52.52
C ALA A 965 20.63 -38.20 51.96
N TRP A 966 19.80 -39.22 51.73
CA TRP A 966 20.22 -40.50 51.15
C TRP A 966 20.81 -40.34 49.74
N PHE A 967 20.13 -39.58 48.88
CA PHE A 967 20.60 -39.30 47.52
C PHE A 967 21.93 -38.55 47.53
N ARG A 968 22.08 -37.55 48.42
CA ARG A 968 23.35 -36.82 48.58
C ARG A 968 24.47 -37.70 49.09
N LEU A 969 24.16 -38.65 49.96
CA LEU A 969 25.14 -39.59 50.48
C LEU A 969 25.58 -40.55 49.38
N LEU A 970 24.64 -41.07 48.60
CA LEU A 970 24.93 -41.93 47.45
C LEU A 970 25.77 -41.22 46.37
N GLN A 971 25.67 -39.90 46.21
CA GLN A 971 26.54 -39.13 45.32
C GLN A 971 28.01 -39.09 45.78
N GLU A 972 28.29 -39.26 47.07
CA GLU A 972 29.66 -39.40 47.59
C GLU A 972 30.18 -40.84 47.47
N CYS A 973 29.31 -41.78 47.10
CA CYS A 973 29.65 -43.19 46.93
C CYS A 973 29.94 -43.49 45.46
N HIS A 974 30.82 -44.47 45.21
CA HIS A 974 31.03 -44.96 43.86
C HIS A 974 29.95 -46.01 43.53
N ILE A 975 29.05 -45.66 42.62
CA ILE A 975 27.99 -46.56 42.13
C ILE A 975 28.44 -47.17 40.79
N VAL A 976 28.47 -48.50 40.72
CA VAL A 976 28.81 -49.25 39.51
C VAL A 976 27.56 -49.99 39.01
N THR A 977 27.22 -49.80 37.74
CA THR A 977 26.14 -50.54 37.07
C THR A 977 26.55 -51.99 36.86
N THR A 978 25.61 -52.92 37.00
CA THR A 978 25.82 -54.35 36.70
C THR A 978 25.10 -54.76 35.41
N ASP A 979 25.30 -55.99 34.95
CA ASP A 979 24.59 -56.54 33.78
C ASP A 979 23.07 -56.67 34.00
N ASP A 980 22.62 -56.79 35.27
CA ASP A 980 21.21 -56.75 35.62
C ASP A 980 20.78 -55.29 35.91
N PRO A 981 19.82 -54.73 35.15
CA PRO A 981 19.35 -53.35 35.32
C PRO A 981 18.68 -53.08 36.68
N LYS A 982 18.37 -54.13 37.45
CA LYS A 982 17.81 -54.02 38.80
C LYS A 982 18.87 -53.97 39.90
N THR A 983 20.14 -54.25 39.57
CA THR A 983 21.21 -54.35 40.56
C THR A 983 22.39 -53.42 40.29
N TYR A 984 22.96 -52.89 41.36
CA TYR A 984 24.05 -51.93 41.36
C TYR A 984 25.04 -52.30 42.47
N GLN A 985 26.31 -51.99 42.28
CA GLN A 985 27.32 -52.13 43.33
C GLN A 985 27.65 -50.75 43.89
N LEU A 986 27.41 -50.58 45.19
CA LEU A 986 27.79 -49.41 45.96
C LEU A 986 29.15 -49.68 46.61
N VAL A 987 30.11 -48.80 46.40
CA VAL A 987 31.41 -48.82 47.09
C VAL A 987 31.50 -47.58 47.97
N PHE A 988 31.65 -47.82 49.27
CA PHE A 988 31.83 -46.80 50.30
C PHE A 988 33.31 -46.74 50.64
N ASP A 989 33.93 -45.57 50.46
CA ASP A 989 35.34 -45.35 50.78
C ASP A 989 35.49 -44.06 51.60
N LYS A 990 36.06 -44.17 52.79
CA LYS A 990 36.44 -43.00 53.60
C LYS A 990 37.57 -43.33 54.56
N GLY A 991 38.57 -42.44 54.64
CA GLY A 991 39.64 -42.55 55.63
C GLY A 991 40.51 -43.81 55.48
N GLY A 992 40.56 -44.42 54.28
CA GLY A 992 41.26 -45.69 54.03
C GLY A 992 40.50 -46.93 54.55
N LEU A 993 39.20 -46.80 54.81
CA LEU A 993 38.27 -47.90 55.04
C LEU A 993 37.35 -48.01 53.83
N SER A 994 37.35 -49.17 53.16
CA SER A 994 36.45 -49.45 52.04
C SER A 994 35.56 -50.67 52.27
N ALA A 995 34.28 -50.54 51.90
CA ALA A 995 33.31 -51.64 51.90
C ALA A 995 32.37 -51.52 50.70
N SER A 996 32.01 -52.66 50.12
CA SER A 996 31.11 -52.72 48.97
C SER A 996 29.84 -53.53 49.27
N MET A 997 28.73 -53.06 48.72
CA MET A 997 27.41 -53.66 48.89
C MET A 997 26.68 -53.71 47.54
N THR A 998 25.86 -54.73 47.32
CA THR A 998 24.90 -54.77 46.22
C THR A 998 23.62 -54.07 46.64
N LEU A 999 23.22 -53.08 45.87
CA LEU A 999 21.91 -52.44 45.88
C LEU A 999 21.02 -53.12 44.84
N SER A 1000 19.81 -53.51 45.23
CA SER A 1000 18.87 -54.19 44.34
C SER A 1000 17.45 -53.65 44.48
N PHE A 1001 16.72 -53.59 43.36
CA PHE A 1001 15.33 -53.14 43.26
C PHE A 1001 14.42 -54.27 42.74
N ASN A 1002 13.12 -54.18 43.04
CA ASN A 1002 12.14 -55.13 42.50
C ASN A 1002 11.87 -54.91 41.00
N GLU A 1003 11.94 -53.66 40.55
CA GLU A 1003 11.72 -53.23 39.16
C GLU A 1003 12.96 -52.53 38.61
N ALA A 1004 13.06 -52.43 37.28
CA ALA A 1004 14.23 -51.81 36.61
C ALA A 1004 14.22 -50.27 36.70
N ASN A 1005 13.22 -49.67 37.34
CA ASN A 1005 13.08 -48.22 37.50
C ASN A 1005 13.80 -47.76 38.76
N ASN A 1006 15.11 -47.52 38.66
CA ASN A 1006 15.94 -47.06 39.77
C ASN A 1006 15.99 -45.51 39.85
N PRO A 1007 15.48 -44.89 40.92
CA PRO A 1007 15.56 -43.44 41.09
C PRO A 1007 16.94 -42.91 41.51
N PHE A 1008 17.80 -43.72 42.12
CA PHE A 1008 19.08 -43.27 42.70
C PHE A 1008 20.17 -42.98 41.67
N THR A 1009 20.01 -43.46 40.44
CA THR A 1009 20.91 -43.16 39.31
C THR A 1009 20.26 -42.29 38.23
N LEU A 1010 19.05 -41.76 38.47
CA LEU A 1010 18.41 -40.85 37.53
C LEU A 1010 19.18 -39.54 37.43
N ASP A 1011 19.44 -39.12 36.20
CA ASP A 1011 20.04 -37.83 35.93
C ASP A 1011 18.97 -36.72 35.91
N PHE A 1012 18.97 -35.90 36.96
CA PHE A 1012 18.08 -34.75 37.11
C PHE A 1012 18.60 -33.48 36.43
N SER A 1013 19.86 -33.44 35.98
CA SER A 1013 20.53 -32.22 35.50
C SER A 1013 19.85 -31.59 34.27
N HIS A 1014 19.11 -32.39 33.52
CA HIS A 1014 18.35 -31.97 32.34
C HIS A 1014 16.84 -31.85 32.57
N LEU A 1015 16.37 -31.96 33.83
CA LEU A 1015 14.96 -31.88 34.20
C LEU A 1015 14.53 -30.44 34.58
N VAL A 1016 15.38 -29.46 34.30
CA VAL A 1016 15.07 -28.04 34.49
C VAL A 1016 13.98 -27.63 33.51
N LEU A 1017 12.81 -27.27 34.04
CA LEU A 1017 11.68 -26.83 33.23
C LEU A 1017 11.99 -25.51 32.52
N PRO A 1018 11.74 -25.40 31.20
CA PRO A 1018 11.94 -24.15 30.47
C PRO A 1018 10.88 -23.12 30.86
N ASN A 1019 11.22 -21.84 30.81
CA ASN A 1019 10.26 -20.75 31.08
C ASN A 1019 9.15 -20.64 30.01
N THR A 1020 9.37 -21.22 28.83
CA THR A 1020 8.41 -21.28 27.73
C THR A 1020 8.56 -22.61 27.02
N LEU A 1021 7.44 -23.25 26.66
CA LEU A 1021 7.46 -24.37 25.71
C LEU A 1021 7.79 -23.84 24.31
N GLY A 1022 8.79 -24.46 23.68
CA GLY A 1022 9.46 -23.99 22.45
C GLY A 1022 8.84 -24.50 21.17
#